data_AF-A0A976QSP9-F1
#
_entry.id   AF-A0A976QSP9-F1
#
_cell.length_a   1.000
_cell.length_b   1.000
_cell.length_c   1.000
_cell.angle_alpha   90.00
_cell.angle_beta   90.00
_cell.angle_gamma   90.00
#
_symmetry.space_group_name_H-M   'P 1'
#
loop_
_entity.id
_entity.type
_entity.pdbx_description
1 polymer ?
#
loop_
_entity_poly.entity_id
_entity_poly.type
_entity_poly.pdbx_seq_one_letter_code
_entity_poly.pdbx_strand_id
1 'polypeptide(L)'
;MGSTQSKPKLNIHLLSKVRQYPQDRKDYSVTISKKTAPKSKNFEEVTHTINYHNTDAKNFDIYIYNSEGQSNDFYYIFGYYPSSDDSEVVTQVKSYNSIFLRNLPLIISFVTLDGKTHDCKYDDLFDARRSRVSNIKNLAFVNDLNKQLEIEFEKVLSKNRIRFSIENGNDGTIGYNKEIENDEMYYKSFYIPLQPMSTLGSNCLFEINKDHKPICSKLIAKDKNKIDPYFFGLVKDKSYRGIVLYLAKDGGKPPEQFRGEDDTLLLLEFIKSANSKIHIKRKDDGGYWWDEKQVQHQNDDELLQELSKIKEDAKLEDVVTVILDIDYKYKGLHNFEKHPEKTYNKYIHTFLTAKNPNPLFGRKTIKIKKLNTKGFKTRKVEVYYLKAKEAQGEREDTHPFLIVFNEYETGSVPSPKLRDSNKRIYHFKNTEEFDNWEHFQKGEYLKDIGVRLELKLARIDDECSLLSGMDSIRTRAYEILIAEDEKSTIKFKIGTASKGTRAYAREINDKSNYKHTYTTWKPGSTLGSNCLFKIDNTSHRPICSVPLLNSDKNKIDKYFLSQVKNNNYAGIMAYFDTMDEELEDKPVEKDKLLLLEFIVSGGLKKYIRRRDVNGCWWSEEEDGYVREEQLFQQLSTIKSEAEGTDPVTIILDIYSKYKGVSEFKRNTRKKAYNKYTHIFDKAKNPVTLYKRREKTICNLDTKFNTKNVEVYYLKAEGRQDEYPFLIVLEDDKTKNSPEPEKTNKKIYHFNGTEEFDKWMEFREGKPIEYIQDHLESRLNKINSRGSCSPTLHLLRRLAYQVLTEKYTRREHHEPDLPEVETEPTPQPPEEEDEDDEEEEEEEEEEEQDEDDEEEDEEEAGGPQAFPTPKKEVAKPRGTRTTETVLNLPVPPIIPREPGTPRQSEVPTGTILIIILGIVAAAGAVIGTILGRRLLSNLATRTITNMVPSL
;
A
#
# COMPACT_ATOMS: atom_id res chain seq x y z
N MET A 1 69.21 -37.15 64.49
CA MET A 1 68.54 -36.30 63.49
C MET A 1 67.06 -36.37 63.80
N GLY A 2 66.41 -35.25 64.11
CA GLY A 2 64.95 -35.25 64.34
C GLY A 2 64.21 -35.34 63.00
N SER A 3 63.12 -36.10 62.94
CA SER A 3 62.21 -36.06 61.81
C SER A 3 61.50 -34.70 61.79
N THR A 4 61.69 -33.93 60.71
CA THR A 4 60.86 -32.75 60.46
C THR A 4 59.44 -33.23 60.19
N GLN A 5 58.55 -33.09 61.18
CA GLN A 5 57.12 -33.24 60.96
C GLN A 5 56.72 -32.31 59.81
N SER A 6 56.06 -32.86 58.79
CA SER A 6 55.54 -32.03 57.70
C SER A 6 54.46 -31.11 58.27
N LYS A 7 54.60 -29.81 58.03
CA LYS A 7 53.54 -28.82 58.30
C LYS A 7 52.19 -29.31 57.76
N PRO A 8 51.08 -29.16 58.50
CA PRO A 8 49.75 -29.50 57.99
C PRO A 8 49.45 -28.79 56.66
N LYS A 9 49.05 -29.57 55.64
CA LYS A 9 48.67 -29.02 54.33
C LYS A 9 47.28 -28.42 54.37
N LEU A 10 47.12 -27.17 53.92
CA LEU A 10 45.84 -26.52 53.68
C LEU A 10 45.56 -26.51 52.18
N ASN A 11 44.55 -27.24 51.72
CA ASN A 11 44.22 -27.33 50.29
C ASN A 11 43.12 -26.32 49.92
N ILE A 12 43.36 -25.51 48.87
CA ILE A 12 42.39 -24.60 48.25
C ILE A 12 42.07 -25.09 46.84
N HIS A 13 40.82 -25.48 46.60
CA HIS A 13 40.27 -25.97 45.33
C HIS A 13 39.47 -24.86 44.65
N LEU A 14 40.09 -24.14 43.71
CA LEU A 14 39.55 -22.88 43.17
C LEU A 14 38.21 -23.01 42.45
N LEU A 15 37.92 -24.18 41.87
CA LEU A 15 36.68 -24.42 41.12
C LEU A 15 35.56 -24.95 42.02
N SER A 16 35.79 -25.11 43.33
CA SER A 16 34.81 -25.65 44.26
C SER A 16 33.47 -24.92 44.20
N LYS A 17 32.40 -25.71 44.20
CA LYS A 17 31.00 -25.27 44.18
C LYS A 17 30.36 -25.35 45.57
N VAL A 18 30.99 -26.03 46.53
CA VAL A 18 30.46 -26.22 47.88
C VAL A 18 30.79 -24.99 48.73
N ARG A 19 29.76 -24.35 49.32
CA ARG A 19 29.91 -23.07 50.07
C ARG A 19 30.86 -23.17 51.27
N GLN A 20 31.04 -24.38 51.79
CA GLN A 20 32.08 -24.75 52.75
C GLN A 20 32.79 -26.01 52.24
N TYR A 21 34.06 -26.17 52.57
CA TYR A 21 34.78 -27.43 52.35
C TYR A 21 34.24 -28.50 53.32
N PRO A 22 34.34 -29.81 53.00
CA PRO A 22 33.93 -30.88 53.92
C PRO A 22 34.53 -30.65 55.32
N GLN A 23 33.68 -30.70 56.36
CA GLN A 23 33.94 -30.10 57.66
C GLN A 23 34.96 -30.86 58.53
N ASP A 24 35.59 -31.91 58.00
CA ASP A 24 36.31 -32.94 58.75
C ASP A 24 37.75 -32.56 59.17
N ARG A 25 38.05 -31.27 59.30
CA ARG A 25 39.35 -30.78 59.79
C ARG A 25 39.16 -29.87 60.99
N LYS A 26 39.73 -30.29 62.13
CA LYS A 26 39.63 -29.59 63.42
C LYS A 26 40.39 -28.26 63.46
N ASP A 27 41.32 -28.07 62.53
CA ASP A 27 42.41 -27.10 62.65
C ASP A 27 42.21 -25.86 61.74
N TYR A 28 41.33 -25.95 60.73
CA TYR A 28 40.88 -24.83 59.91
C TYR A 28 39.54 -25.12 59.19
N SER A 29 38.80 -24.09 58.79
CA SER A 29 37.69 -24.18 57.83
C SER A 29 37.79 -23.11 56.74
N VAL A 30 37.28 -23.43 55.54
CA VAL A 30 37.27 -22.52 54.39
C VAL A 30 35.84 -22.28 53.92
N THR A 31 35.45 -21.01 53.85
CA THR A 31 34.18 -20.54 53.28
C THR A 31 34.43 -19.93 51.89
N ILE A 32 33.50 -20.13 50.96
CA ILE A 32 33.59 -19.60 49.59
C ILE A 32 32.50 -18.55 49.35
N SER A 33 32.89 -17.38 48.84
CA SER A 33 31.99 -16.39 48.24
C SER A 33 32.36 -16.11 46.79
N LYS A 34 31.37 -15.71 45.98
CA LYS A 34 31.51 -15.39 44.55
C LYS A 34 30.75 -14.11 44.24
N LYS A 35 31.32 -13.24 43.40
CA LYS A 35 30.73 -11.96 42.95
C LYS A 35 31.37 -11.52 41.63
N THR A 36 30.78 -10.54 40.96
CA THR A 36 31.42 -9.80 39.85
C THR A 36 32.66 -9.05 40.36
N ALA A 37 33.74 -9.03 39.58
CA ALA A 37 34.98 -8.35 39.97
C ALA A 37 34.79 -6.81 40.01
N PRO A 38 35.42 -6.09 40.95
CA PRO A 38 35.22 -4.64 41.09
C PRO A 38 35.59 -3.88 39.81
N LYS A 39 34.63 -3.18 39.22
CA LYS A 39 34.72 -2.41 37.95
C LYS A 39 34.75 -3.22 36.64
N SER A 40 34.66 -4.55 36.65
CA SER A 40 34.63 -5.34 35.40
C SER A 40 33.64 -6.50 35.39
N LYS A 41 32.68 -6.39 34.46
CA LYS A 41 31.54 -7.30 34.25
C LYS A 41 31.93 -8.63 33.58
N ASN A 42 33.17 -8.75 33.10
CA ASN A 42 33.66 -9.93 32.39
C ASN A 42 34.42 -10.90 33.30
N PHE A 43 34.62 -10.55 34.59
CA PHE A 43 35.42 -11.30 35.54
C PHE A 43 34.61 -11.64 36.81
N GLU A 44 34.81 -12.85 37.32
CA GLU A 44 34.18 -13.40 38.53
C GLU A 44 35.26 -13.55 39.61
N GLU A 45 35.12 -12.81 40.72
CA GLU A 45 35.97 -12.92 41.92
C GLU A 45 35.43 -14.04 42.81
N VAL A 46 36.18 -15.13 42.93
CA VAL A 46 35.92 -16.23 43.86
C VAL A 46 36.86 -16.09 45.05
N THR A 47 36.34 -15.74 46.22
CA THR A 47 37.11 -15.58 47.47
C THR A 47 36.97 -16.83 48.34
N HIS A 48 38.12 -17.39 48.74
CA HIS A 48 38.22 -18.46 49.73
C HIS A 48 38.72 -17.85 51.04
N THR A 49 37.83 -17.65 52.01
CA THR A 49 38.20 -17.13 53.34
C THR A 49 38.59 -18.28 54.25
N ILE A 50 39.79 -18.19 54.82
CA ILE A 50 40.40 -19.19 55.69
C ILE A 50 40.21 -18.78 57.15
N ASN A 51 39.64 -19.68 57.95
CA ASN A 51 39.46 -19.50 59.39
C ASN A 51 40.28 -20.59 60.09
N TYR A 52 41.31 -20.21 60.86
CA TYR A 52 42.17 -21.14 61.58
C TYR A 52 41.60 -21.43 62.98
N HIS A 53 41.57 -22.69 63.38
CA HIS A 53 40.95 -23.15 64.62
C HIS A 53 41.98 -23.73 65.58
N ASN A 54 42.14 -23.10 66.74
CA ASN A 54 42.97 -23.57 67.87
C ASN A 54 44.44 -23.90 67.54
N THR A 55 44.94 -23.48 66.37
CA THR A 55 46.23 -23.87 65.80
C THR A 55 46.90 -22.64 65.21
N ASP A 56 48.19 -22.44 65.50
CA ASP A 56 48.96 -21.32 64.93
C ASP A 56 49.01 -21.44 63.39
N ALA A 57 48.44 -20.43 62.73
CA ALA A 57 48.26 -20.35 61.29
C ALA A 57 49.57 -20.40 60.49
N LYS A 58 50.71 -20.02 61.10
CA LYS A 58 52.06 -20.12 60.51
C LYS A 58 52.47 -21.55 60.19
N ASN A 59 51.82 -22.54 60.82
CA ASN A 59 52.13 -23.95 60.61
C ASN A 59 51.46 -24.55 59.37
N PHE A 60 50.61 -23.82 58.64
CA PHE A 60 49.95 -24.36 57.45
C PHE A 60 50.67 -24.00 56.15
N ASP A 61 51.03 -25.01 55.36
CA ASP A 61 51.47 -24.81 53.97
C ASP A 61 50.23 -24.86 53.06
N ILE A 62 49.99 -23.81 52.27
CA ILE A 62 48.76 -23.65 51.47
C ILE A 62 49.01 -24.12 50.04
N TYR A 63 48.26 -25.11 49.57
CA TYR A 63 48.36 -25.66 48.21
C TYR A 63 47.11 -25.33 47.41
N ILE A 64 47.28 -24.63 46.28
CA ILE A 64 46.17 -24.17 45.43
C ILE A 64 46.01 -25.09 44.23
N TYR A 65 44.80 -25.60 43.99
CA TYR A 65 44.47 -26.55 42.92
C TYR A 65 43.41 -25.95 41.98
N ASN A 66 43.54 -26.21 40.68
CA ASN A 66 42.54 -25.86 39.67
C ASN A 66 41.49 -26.98 39.53
N SER A 67 40.83 -27.33 40.64
CA SER A 67 39.90 -28.47 40.72
C SER A 67 38.68 -28.15 41.60
N GLU A 68 37.62 -28.95 41.49
CA GLU A 68 36.37 -28.79 42.27
C GLU A 68 36.40 -29.50 43.64
N GLY A 69 37.41 -30.34 43.89
CA GLY A 69 37.53 -31.18 45.09
C GLY A 69 38.85 -31.94 45.11
N GLN A 70 38.96 -33.00 45.93
CA GLN A 70 40.19 -33.76 46.18
C GLN A 70 40.76 -34.45 44.91
N SER A 71 41.50 -33.69 44.12
CA SER A 71 42.43 -34.18 43.09
C SER A 71 43.67 -34.78 43.75
N ASN A 72 44.27 -35.79 43.09
CA ASN A 72 45.57 -36.35 43.51
C ASN A 72 46.61 -35.25 43.77
N ASP A 73 47.36 -35.38 44.87
CA ASP A 73 48.33 -34.40 45.44
C ASP A 73 49.42 -33.87 44.48
N PHE A 74 49.51 -34.39 43.26
CA PHE A 74 50.54 -34.08 42.26
C PHE A 74 50.21 -32.89 41.33
N TYR A 75 48.99 -32.35 41.37
CA TYR A 75 48.50 -31.34 40.42
C TYR A 75 48.03 -30.02 41.06
N TYR A 76 48.81 -29.47 41.99
CA TYR A 76 48.61 -28.09 42.46
C TYR A 76 49.22 -27.07 41.49
N ILE A 77 48.59 -25.90 41.39
CA ILE A 77 49.09 -24.71 40.68
C ILE A 77 50.32 -24.18 41.42
N PHE A 78 50.14 -23.91 42.72
CA PHE A 78 51.12 -23.20 43.54
C PHE A 78 51.05 -23.61 45.01
N GLY A 79 52.21 -23.80 45.63
CA GLY A 79 52.38 -23.97 47.08
C GLY A 79 52.91 -22.69 47.74
N TYR A 80 52.14 -22.11 48.66
CA TYR A 80 52.47 -20.94 49.45
C TYR A 80 52.93 -21.36 50.86
N TYR A 81 54.14 -20.97 51.24
CA TYR A 81 54.79 -21.40 52.49
C TYR A 81 55.01 -20.19 53.42
N PRO A 82 54.17 -19.98 54.47
CA PRO A 82 54.37 -18.92 55.45
C PRO A 82 55.65 -19.14 56.28
N SER A 83 56.32 -18.04 56.65
CA SER A 83 57.43 -18.05 57.60
C SER A 83 56.93 -18.03 59.05
N SER A 84 57.71 -17.48 59.97
CA SER A 84 57.36 -17.31 61.39
C SER A 84 56.66 -15.98 61.70
N ASP A 85 56.42 -15.15 60.68
CA ASP A 85 55.82 -13.81 60.79
C ASP A 85 54.28 -13.87 60.61
N ASP A 86 53.54 -13.20 61.48
CA ASP A 86 52.07 -13.10 61.41
C ASP A 86 51.59 -12.33 60.18
N SER A 87 52.35 -11.33 59.72
CA SER A 87 52.04 -10.55 58.51
C SER A 87 52.18 -11.35 57.22
N GLU A 88 52.72 -12.58 57.28
CA GLU A 88 52.86 -13.49 56.14
C GLU A 88 51.78 -14.61 56.12
N VAL A 89 50.93 -14.71 57.15
CA VAL A 89 49.78 -15.61 57.22
C VAL A 89 48.68 -15.15 56.26
N VAL A 90 48.12 -16.06 55.45
CA VAL A 90 47.05 -15.76 54.49
C VAL A 90 45.68 -16.02 55.10
N THR A 91 44.80 -15.02 55.06
CA THR A 91 43.41 -15.11 55.50
C THR A 91 42.43 -15.30 54.34
N GLN A 92 42.80 -14.91 53.12
CA GLN A 92 41.96 -15.14 51.92
C GLN A 92 42.80 -15.49 50.69
N VAL A 93 42.32 -16.46 49.91
CA VAL A 93 42.81 -16.71 48.54
C VAL A 93 41.70 -16.36 47.55
N LYS A 94 41.90 -15.28 46.78
CA LYS A 94 41.00 -14.85 45.73
C LYS A 94 41.48 -15.39 44.39
N SER A 95 40.54 -15.77 43.52
CA SER A 95 40.82 -16.04 42.12
C SER A 95 39.88 -15.25 41.23
N TYR A 96 40.46 -14.59 40.24
CA TYR A 96 39.74 -13.78 39.28
C TYR A 96 39.67 -14.55 37.96
N ASN A 97 38.47 -15.01 37.63
CA ASN A 97 38.21 -15.91 36.51
C ASN A 97 37.47 -15.17 35.41
N SER A 98 37.72 -15.50 34.15
CA SER A 98 36.88 -15.00 33.05
C SER A 98 35.52 -15.69 33.08
N ILE A 99 34.42 -14.96 32.89
CA ILE A 99 33.07 -15.57 32.75
C ILE A 99 32.98 -16.53 31.54
N PHE A 100 33.92 -16.39 30.59
CA PHE A 100 34.12 -17.25 29.41
C PHE A 100 35.06 -18.44 29.66
N LEU A 101 35.89 -18.41 30.71
CA LEU A 101 36.88 -19.44 31.01
C LEU A 101 36.95 -19.67 32.53
N ARG A 102 35.84 -20.15 33.10
CA ARG A 102 35.71 -20.37 34.55
C ARG A 102 36.68 -21.40 35.13
N ASN A 103 37.25 -22.26 34.28
CA ASN A 103 38.22 -23.30 34.65
C ASN A 103 39.68 -22.83 34.47
N LEU A 104 39.92 -21.54 34.24
CA LEU A 104 41.25 -20.95 34.13
C LEU A 104 41.26 -19.57 34.82
N PRO A 105 41.74 -19.49 36.09
CA PRO A 105 41.93 -18.20 36.73
C PRO A 105 42.98 -17.41 35.96
N LEU A 106 42.76 -16.10 35.80
CA LEU A 106 43.72 -15.20 35.16
C LEU A 106 44.73 -14.69 36.19
N ILE A 107 44.23 -14.35 37.38
CA ILE A 107 44.97 -13.76 38.50
C ILE A 107 44.50 -14.46 39.78
N ILE A 108 45.45 -14.75 40.67
CA ILE A 108 45.24 -15.31 42.00
C ILE A 108 45.89 -14.37 43.00
N SER A 109 45.17 -14.06 44.07
CA SER A 109 45.56 -13.00 45.01
C SER A 109 45.49 -13.48 46.45
N PHE A 110 46.58 -13.25 47.18
CA PHE A 110 46.72 -13.64 48.58
C PHE A 110 46.46 -12.42 49.45
N VAL A 111 45.47 -12.50 50.34
CA VAL A 111 45.25 -11.48 51.38
C VAL A 111 45.85 -11.97 52.68
N THR A 112 46.77 -11.20 53.26
CA THR A 112 47.45 -11.54 54.52
C THR A 112 46.66 -11.08 55.75
N LEU A 113 47.07 -11.53 56.94
CA LEU A 113 46.44 -11.19 58.22
C LEU A 113 46.50 -9.70 58.55
N ASP A 114 47.50 -8.99 58.04
CA ASP A 114 47.64 -7.53 58.15
C ASP A 114 46.89 -6.76 57.04
N GLY A 115 46.11 -7.46 56.20
CA GLY A 115 45.27 -6.89 55.16
C GLY A 115 45.99 -6.53 53.84
N LYS A 116 47.31 -6.75 53.72
CA LYS A 116 47.99 -6.59 52.43
C LYS A 116 47.45 -7.60 51.42
N THR A 117 47.41 -7.21 50.15
CA THR A 117 46.99 -8.09 49.05
C THR A 117 48.14 -8.23 48.05
N HIS A 118 48.41 -9.46 47.63
CA HIS A 118 49.46 -9.81 46.66
C HIS A 118 48.82 -10.41 45.41
N ASP A 119 48.47 -9.56 44.45
CA ASP A 119 47.87 -9.95 43.17
C ASP A 119 48.93 -10.54 42.23
N CYS A 120 48.84 -11.83 41.93
CA CYS A 120 49.81 -12.58 41.15
C CYS A 120 49.16 -13.16 39.88
N LYS A 121 49.88 -13.24 38.76
CA LYS A 121 49.35 -13.88 37.55
C LYS A 121 49.28 -15.40 37.71
N TYR A 122 48.33 -16.03 37.03
CA TYR A 122 48.23 -17.49 37.04
C TYR A 122 49.50 -18.17 36.48
N ASP A 123 49.99 -17.73 35.31
CA ASP A 123 51.17 -18.31 34.66
C ASP A 123 52.41 -18.18 35.56
N ASP A 124 52.68 -16.98 36.09
CA ASP A 124 53.83 -16.70 36.96
C ASP A 124 53.84 -17.59 38.23
N LEU A 125 52.67 -17.88 38.81
CA LEU A 125 52.51 -18.83 39.92
C LEU A 125 52.68 -20.29 39.48
N PHE A 126 52.09 -20.68 38.35
CA PHE A 126 52.13 -22.04 37.81
C PHE A 126 53.57 -22.44 37.44
N ASP A 127 54.34 -21.53 36.86
CA ASP A 127 55.75 -21.75 36.52
C ASP A 127 56.64 -21.74 37.77
N ALA A 128 56.36 -20.88 38.75
CA ALA A 128 57.08 -20.88 40.03
C ALA A 128 56.87 -22.18 40.84
N ARG A 129 55.71 -22.84 40.70
CA ARG A 129 55.23 -24.04 41.43
C ARG A 129 55.08 -23.89 42.94
N ARG A 130 56.00 -23.21 43.61
CA ARG A 130 55.97 -22.92 45.04
C ARG A 130 56.88 -21.76 45.42
N SER A 131 56.49 -21.00 46.43
CA SER A 131 57.37 -19.99 47.01
C SER A 131 57.08 -19.70 48.47
N ARG A 132 58.09 -19.13 49.14
CA ARG A 132 57.93 -18.46 50.44
C ARG A 132 57.36 -17.06 50.23
N VAL A 133 56.73 -16.52 51.27
CA VAL A 133 56.05 -15.21 51.22
C VAL A 133 57.01 -14.05 50.98
N SER A 134 58.25 -14.15 51.47
CA SER A 134 59.35 -13.26 51.10
C SER A 134 59.49 -13.07 49.57
N ASN A 135 59.12 -14.10 48.80
CA ASN A 135 59.23 -14.15 47.35
C ASN A 135 57.88 -13.93 46.64
N ILE A 136 56.73 -14.02 47.32
CA ILE A 136 55.43 -13.72 46.69
C ILE A 136 55.38 -12.26 46.22
N LYS A 137 56.08 -11.37 46.95
CA LYS A 137 56.30 -9.95 46.61
C LYS A 137 57.01 -9.74 45.27
N ASN A 138 57.70 -10.76 44.74
CA ASN A 138 58.38 -10.74 43.43
C ASN A 138 57.53 -11.37 42.31
N LEU A 139 56.46 -12.10 42.65
CA LEU A 139 55.48 -12.69 41.72
C LEU A 139 54.18 -11.85 41.65
N ALA A 140 53.96 -10.99 42.65
CA ALA A 140 52.88 -10.02 42.66
C ALA A 140 53.21 -8.83 41.76
N PHE A 141 52.25 -8.39 40.95
CA PHE A 141 52.39 -7.20 40.12
C PHE A 141 51.92 -5.94 40.87
N VAL A 142 52.48 -4.78 40.52
CA VAL A 142 52.14 -3.46 41.12
C VAL A 142 51.11 -2.69 40.26
N ASN A 143 50.72 -3.25 39.11
CA ASN A 143 49.71 -2.68 38.21
C ASN A 143 48.30 -2.69 38.81
N ASP A 144 47.42 -1.80 38.30
CA ASP A 144 45.98 -1.88 38.58
C ASP A 144 45.42 -3.25 38.16
N LEU A 145 44.73 -3.91 39.10
CA LEU A 145 44.16 -5.24 38.93
C LEU A 145 43.25 -5.36 37.70
N ASN A 146 42.41 -4.36 37.41
CA ASN A 146 41.51 -4.44 36.25
C ASN A 146 42.27 -4.35 34.93
N LYS A 147 43.26 -3.45 34.83
CA LYS A 147 44.15 -3.40 33.67
C LYS A 147 44.90 -4.73 33.48
N GLN A 148 45.34 -5.37 34.56
CA GLN A 148 46.03 -6.66 34.44
C GLN A 148 45.05 -7.79 34.07
N LEU A 149 43.82 -7.80 34.59
CA LEU A 149 42.76 -8.73 34.16
C LEU A 149 42.42 -8.56 32.68
N GLU A 150 42.32 -7.33 32.17
CA GLU A 150 42.16 -7.06 30.75
C GLU A 150 43.33 -7.60 29.92
N ILE A 151 44.58 -7.39 30.36
CA ILE A 151 45.78 -7.89 29.66
C ILE A 151 45.79 -9.42 29.58
N GLU A 152 45.60 -10.11 30.71
CA GLU A 152 45.62 -11.59 30.71
C GLU A 152 44.38 -12.18 30.00
N PHE A 153 43.22 -11.53 30.05
CA PHE A 153 42.04 -11.91 29.26
C PHE A 153 42.27 -11.75 27.75
N GLU A 154 42.79 -10.59 27.34
CA GLU A 154 43.05 -10.30 25.93
C GLU A 154 44.14 -11.25 25.38
N LYS A 155 45.15 -11.61 26.20
CA LYS A 155 46.19 -12.63 25.95
C LYS A 155 45.60 -14.03 25.79
N VAL A 156 44.87 -14.55 26.78
CA VAL A 156 44.35 -15.92 26.77
C VAL A 156 43.40 -16.16 25.59
N LEU A 157 42.46 -15.24 25.33
CA LEU A 157 41.53 -15.34 24.20
C LEU A 157 42.08 -14.74 22.89
N SER A 158 43.35 -14.35 22.80
CA SER A 158 43.91 -13.65 21.61
C SER A 158 43.83 -14.49 20.34
N LYS A 159 44.07 -15.81 20.47
CA LYS A 159 44.22 -16.77 19.37
C LYS A 159 42.89 -17.37 18.91
N ASN A 160 41.89 -17.40 19.79
CA ASN A 160 40.62 -18.08 19.56
C ASN A 160 39.50 -17.04 19.44
N ARG A 161 38.80 -17.01 18.30
CA ARG A 161 37.68 -16.10 18.04
C ARG A 161 36.59 -16.81 17.24
N ILE A 162 35.34 -16.61 17.62
CA ILE A 162 34.16 -17.05 16.86
C ILE A 162 33.93 -16.06 15.72
N ARG A 163 34.03 -16.50 14.47
CA ARG A 163 33.48 -15.79 13.32
C ARG A 163 31.98 -16.05 13.24
N PHE A 164 31.18 -14.99 13.33
CA PHE A 164 29.72 -15.12 13.30
C PHE A 164 29.20 -15.10 11.86
N SER A 165 28.38 -16.08 11.48
CA SER A 165 27.75 -16.18 10.17
C SER A 165 26.23 -16.11 10.27
N ILE A 166 25.56 -15.62 9.22
CA ILE A 166 24.10 -15.76 9.10
C ILE A 166 23.75 -17.23 8.77
N GLU A 167 24.57 -17.87 7.94
CA GLU A 167 24.46 -19.28 7.52
C GLU A 167 24.95 -20.26 8.59
N ASN A 168 24.63 -21.54 8.39
CA ASN A 168 24.99 -22.67 9.25
C ASN A 168 26.50 -22.74 9.53
N GLY A 169 26.88 -22.98 10.78
CA GLY A 169 28.25 -23.31 11.18
C GLY A 169 28.40 -23.37 12.69
N ASN A 170 29.14 -24.34 13.22
CA ASN A 170 29.43 -24.47 14.65
C ASN A 170 30.85 -24.97 14.90
N ASP A 171 31.70 -25.00 13.87
CA ASP A 171 33.03 -25.61 13.95
C ASP A 171 33.88 -24.90 15.00
N GLY A 172 34.54 -25.69 15.85
CA GLY A 172 35.39 -25.19 16.91
C GLY A 172 34.68 -24.35 17.98
N THR A 173 33.35 -24.31 18.06
CA THR A 173 32.61 -23.54 19.08
C THR A 173 31.94 -24.47 20.09
N ILE A 174 31.97 -24.12 21.38
CA ILE A 174 31.17 -24.78 22.43
C ILE A 174 30.23 -23.80 23.12
N GLY A 175 29.13 -24.32 23.67
CA GLY A 175 28.09 -23.61 24.41
C GLY A 175 27.88 -24.16 25.81
N TYR A 176 27.64 -23.29 26.80
CA TYR A 176 27.18 -23.69 28.14
C TYR A 176 26.28 -22.64 28.79
N ASN A 177 25.50 -23.05 29.80
CA ASN A 177 24.54 -22.18 30.49
C ASN A 177 25.04 -21.75 31.89
N LYS A 178 24.47 -20.66 32.42
CA LYS A 178 24.60 -20.22 33.82
C LYS A 178 23.31 -19.48 34.24
N GLU A 179 22.71 -19.84 35.36
CA GLU A 179 21.68 -19.02 36.01
C GLU A 179 22.26 -17.67 36.47
N ILE A 180 21.42 -16.66 36.59
CA ILE A 180 21.81 -15.32 37.06
C ILE A 180 21.54 -15.25 38.56
N GLU A 181 22.57 -15.19 39.40
CA GLU A 181 22.44 -15.10 40.88
C GLU A 181 21.47 -16.10 41.57
N ASN A 182 21.30 -17.30 40.97
CA ASN A 182 20.34 -18.36 41.37
C ASN A 182 18.86 -18.02 41.12
N ASP A 183 18.57 -17.02 40.29
CA ASP A 183 17.23 -16.71 39.80
C ASP A 183 16.69 -17.86 38.93
N GLU A 184 15.50 -18.36 39.27
CA GLU A 184 14.89 -19.50 38.58
C GLU A 184 14.23 -19.11 37.24
N MET A 185 14.14 -17.83 36.89
CA MET A 185 13.46 -17.30 35.69
C MET A 185 14.45 -16.90 34.57
N TYR A 186 15.65 -16.42 34.89
CA TYR A 186 16.62 -15.89 33.91
C TYR A 186 17.94 -16.66 33.90
N TYR A 187 18.53 -16.81 32.71
CA TYR A 187 19.85 -17.44 32.55
C TYR A 187 20.60 -16.93 31.32
N LYS A 188 21.91 -17.21 31.31
CA LYS A 188 22.86 -16.82 30.27
C LYS A 188 23.35 -18.07 29.54
N SER A 189 23.29 -18.09 28.21
CA SER A 189 23.97 -19.08 27.37
C SER A 189 25.22 -18.43 26.77
N PHE A 190 26.37 -19.03 27.04
CA PHE A 190 27.69 -18.57 26.60
C PHE A 190 28.17 -19.43 25.44
N TYR A 191 28.64 -18.81 24.37
CA TYR A 191 29.36 -19.47 23.28
C TYR A 191 30.83 -19.01 23.24
N ILE A 192 31.76 -19.96 23.26
CA ILE A 192 33.21 -19.71 23.27
C ILE A 192 33.98 -20.53 22.20
N PRO A 193 35.09 -20.00 21.67
CA PRO A 193 35.90 -20.68 20.66
C PRO A 193 36.96 -21.61 21.28
N LEU A 194 36.90 -22.90 20.95
CA LEU A 194 37.92 -23.90 21.30
C LEU A 194 39.23 -23.72 20.52
N GLN A 195 39.18 -23.20 19.30
CA GLN A 195 40.30 -23.16 18.36
C GLN A 195 40.39 -21.80 17.64
N PRO A 196 41.50 -21.51 16.93
CA PRO A 196 41.54 -20.41 15.97
C PRO A 196 40.50 -20.63 14.85
N MET A 197 39.90 -19.54 14.36
CA MET A 197 38.94 -19.56 13.25
C MET A 197 37.62 -20.31 13.48
N SER A 198 37.24 -20.59 14.75
CA SER A 198 35.91 -21.14 15.09
C SER A 198 34.76 -20.36 14.41
N THR A 199 33.67 -21.04 14.08
CA THR A 199 32.47 -20.45 13.47
C THR A 199 31.24 -20.64 14.35
N LEU A 200 30.31 -19.69 14.27
CA LEU A 200 28.96 -19.86 14.82
C LEU A 200 27.92 -19.18 13.92
N GLY A 201 26.97 -19.97 13.44
CA GLY A 201 25.87 -19.57 12.58
C GLY A 201 24.66 -19.08 13.37
N SER A 202 23.87 -18.19 12.78
CA SER A 202 22.72 -17.59 13.44
C SER A 202 21.66 -18.61 13.90
N ASN A 203 21.51 -19.74 13.19
CA ASN A 203 20.62 -20.84 13.58
C ASN A 203 21.21 -21.80 14.61
N CYS A 204 22.50 -21.67 14.94
CA CYS A 204 23.19 -22.49 15.93
C CYS A 204 23.20 -21.83 17.33
N LEU A 205 22.55 -20.67 17.48
CA LEU A 205 22.51 -19.88 18.72
C LEU A 205 21.53 -20.42 19.78
N PHE A 206 20.57 -21.27 19.41
CA PHE A 206 19.37 -21.54 20.22
C PHE A 206 19.28 -22.94 20.83
N GLU A 207 20.30 -23.77 20.69
CA GLU A 207 20.27 -25.16 21.16
C GLU A 207 21.69 -25.66 21.45
N ILE A 208 21.89 -26.33 22.59
CA ILE A 208 23.20 -26.83 23.04
C ILE A 208 23.05 -28.29 23.45
N ASN A 209 23.86 -29.17 22.86
CA ASN A 209 23.82 -30.60 23.15
C ASN A 209 24.55 -30.96 24.48
N LYS A 210 24.43 -32.22 24.91
CA LYS A 210 25.08 -32.74 26.13
C LYS A 210 26.62 -32.64 26.12
N ASP A 211 27.23 -32.61 24.95
CA ASP A 211 28.69 -32.47 24.76
C ASP A 211 29.14 -31.00 24.70
N HIS A 212 28.28 -30.07 25.12
CA HIS A 212 28.47 -28.62 25.00
C HIS A 212 28.64 -28.12 23.56
N LYS A 213 28.14 -28.83 22.54
CA LYS A 213 28.20 -28.37 21.14
C LYS A 213 26.91 -27.62 20.74
N PRO A 214 27.01 -26.47 20.06
CA PRO A 214 25.85 -25.79 19.49
C PRO A 214 25.17 -26.67 18.43
N ILE A 215 23.85 -26.83 18.47
CA ILE A 215 23.09 -27.55 17.45
C ILE A 215 22.59 -26.55 16.41
N CYS A 216 23.09 -26.67 15.17
CA CYS A 216 22.59 -25.92 14.03
C CYS A 216 21.30 -26.56 13.49
N SER A 217 20.16 -26.27 14.10
CA SER A 217 18.88 -26.81 13.67
C SER A 217 18.50 -26.28 12.28
N LYS A 218 18.14 -27.20 11.37
CA LYS A 218 17.46 -26.89 10.09
C LYS A 218 15.97 -26.65 10.30
N LEU A 219 15.40 -27.28 11.32
CA LEU A 219 14.07 -26.95 11.79
C LEU A 219 14.10 -25.51 12.29
N ILE A 220 13.28 -24.69 11.65
CA ILE A 220 13.02 -23.31 12.04
C ILE A 220 12.67 -23.31 13.53
N ALA A 221 13.49 -22.65 14.36
CA ALA A 221 13.22 -22.52 15.79
C ALA A 221 11.78 -22.03 16.03
N LYS A 222 11.12 -22.52 17.09
CA LYS A 222 9.76 -22.10 17.48
C LYS A 222 9.64 -20.57 17.50
N ASP A 223 8.46 -20.05 17.17
CA ASP A 223 8.25 -18.64 16.79
C ASP A 223 8.91 -17.60 17.70
N LYS A 224 8.94 -17.86 19.01
CA LYS A 224 9.49 -16.97 20.04
C LYS A 224 10.95 -16.51 19.82
N ASN A 225 11.81 -17.25 19.12
CA ASN A 225 13.26 -16.95 19.06
C ASN A 225 13.77 -16.56 17.66
N LYS A 226 12.90 -15.99 16.82
CA LYS A 226 13.13 -15.78 15.37
C LYS A 226 13.79 -14.46 14.97
N ILE A 227 15.03 -14.21 15.40
CA ILE A 227 15.82 -13.04 14.93
C ILE A 227 16.01 -13.08 13.41
N ASP A 228 15.62 -12.03 12.69
CA ASP A 228 15.84 -11.93 11.25
C ASP A 228 17.32 -11.63 10.90
N PRO A 229 17.90 -12.25 9.86
CA PRO A 229 19.22 -11.92 9.31
C PRO A 229 19.52 -10.41 9.15
N TYR A 230 18.50 -9.60 8.85
CA TYR A 230 18.58 -8.14 8.78
C TYR A 230 19.23 -7.50 10.02
N PHE A 231 18.85 -7.94 11.22
CA PHE A 231 19.36 -7.41 12.49
C PHE A 231 20.80 -7.85 12.81
N PHE A 232 21.33 -8.85 12.08
CA PHE A 232 22.73 -9.27 12.24
C PHE A 232 23.72 -8.49 11.36
N GLY A 233 23.28 -7.50 10.58
CA GLY A 233 24.15 -6.78 9.63
C GLY A 233 25.37 -6.08 10.26
N LEU A 234 25.31 -5.63 11.53
CA LEU A 234 26.50 -5.11 12.23
C LEU A 234 27.44 -6.20 12.78
N VAL A 235 27.02 -7.46 12.88
CA VAL A 235 27.81 -8.56 13.46
C VAL A 235 28.22 -9.65 12.47
N LYS A 236 27.59 -9.71 11.28
CA LYS A 236 27.89 -10.65 10.20
C LYS A 236 29.37 -10.64 9.81
N ASP A 237 29.93 -11.84 9.61
CA ASP A 237 31.26 -12.16 9.09
C ASP A 237 32.46 -11.68 9.95
N LYS A 238 32.17 -11.06 11.11
CA LYS A 238 33.13 -10.51 12.08
C LYS A 238 33.48 -11.53 13.18
N SER A 239 34.61 -11.31 13.85
CA SER A 239 35.19 -12.27 14.80
C SER A 239 35.19 -11.76 16.25
N TYR A 240 34.58 -12.53 17.15
CA TYR A 240 34.31 -12.20 18.56
C TYR A 240 35.05 -13.15 19.52
N ARG A 241 35.40 -12.66 20.72
CA ARG A 241 36.01 -13.49 21.79
C ARG A 241 35.00 -14.44 22.44
N GLY A 242 33.72 -14.10 22.37
CA GLY A 242 32.58 -14.91 22.78
C GLY A 242 31.26 -14.24 22.41
N ILE A 243 30.17 -14.99 22.50
CA ILE A 243 28.80 -14.49 22.31
C ILE A 243 27.97 -14.93 23.54
N VAL A 244 27.16 -14.04 24.10
CA VAL A 244 26.27 -14.34 25.23
C VAL A 244 24.83 -14.06 24.83
N LEU A 245 23.94 -15.00 25.14
CA LEU A 245 22.49 -14.84 25.04
C LEU A 245 21.90 -14.79 26.45
N TYR A 246 20.91 -13.92 26.67
CA TYR A 246 20.19 -13.80 27.94
C TYR A 246 18.73 -14.20 27.71
N LEU A 247 18.34 -15.33 28.28
CA LEU A 247 17.03 -15.94 28.08
C LEU A 247 16.19 -15.86 29.36
N ALA A 248 14.90 -15.68 29.18
CA ALA A 248 13.90 -15.78 30.23
C ALA A 248 13.05 -17.02 30.00
N LYS A 249 12.93 -17.84 31.03
CA LYS A 249 12.11 -19.04 31.04
C LYS A 249 10.64 -18.68 31.08
N ASP A 250 9.82 -19.52 30.44
CA ASP A 250 8.36 -19.42 30.47
C ASP A 250 7.72 -20.61 31.24
N GLY A 251 8.52 -21.49 31.86
CA GLY A 251 8.04 -22.68 32.55
C GLY A 251 9.04 -23.36 33.51
N GLY A 252 9.45 -22.68 34.58
CA GLY A 252 10.15 -23.30 35.73
C GLY A 252 11.66 -23.55 35.55
N LYS A 253 12.21 -24.48 36.33
CA LYS A 253 13.66 -24.73 36.45
C LYS A 253 14.33 -25.12 35.12
N PRO A 254 15.60 -24.74 34.91
CA PRO A 254 16.25 -24.99 33.64
C PRO A 254 16.52 -26.49 33.46
N PRO A 255 16.18 -27.09 32.31
CA PRO A 255 16.58 -28.46 32.02
C PRO A 255 18.11 -28.55 31.84
N GLU A 256 18.69 -29.69 32.24
CA GLU A 256 20.12 -30.00 31.98
C GLU A 256 20.48 -29.99 30.48
N GLN A 257 19.48 -30.08 29.61
CA GLN A 257 19.59 -30.03 28.15
C GLN A 257 18.84 -28.80 27.64
N PHE A 258 19.57 -27.79 27.17
CA PHE A 258 18.97 -26.59 26.60
C PHE A 258 18.46 -26.84 25.17
N ARG A 259 17.14 -27.03 25.09
CA ARG A 259 16.37 -26.78 23.89
C ARG A 259 15.74 -25.39 24.03
N GLY A 260 16.21 -24.40 23.26
CA GLY A 260 15.64 -23.03 23.22
C GLY A 260 14.30 -22.96 22.49
N GLU A 261 13.46 -23.97 22.72
CA GLU A 261 12.16 -24.19 22.14
C GLU A 261 11.09 -23.33 22.82
N ASP A 262 11.07 -23.33 24.16
CA ASP A 262 9.96 -22.77 24.95
C ASP A 262 10.35 -21.48 25.70
N ASP A 263 11.64 -21.22 25.89
CA ASP A 263 12.21 -20.01 26.50
C ASP A 263 12.22 -18.81 25.55
N THR A 264 12.22 -17.61 26.11
CA THR A 264 12.20 -16.33 25.39
C THR A 264 13.56 -15.63 25.48
N LEU A 265 14.30 -15.56 24.37
CA LEU A 265 15.56 -14.77 24.28
C LEU A 265 15.26 -13.27 24.35
N LEU A 266 16.00 -12.50 25.16
CA LEU A 266 15.77 -11.07 25.39
C LEU A 266 16.91 -10.16 24.89
N LEU A 267 18.16 -10.59 25.05
CA LEU A 267 19.35 -9.81 24.73
C LEU A 267 20.46 -10.72 24.20
N LEU A 268 21.25 -10.21 23.26
CA LEU A 268 22.50 -10.81 22.80
C LEU A 268 23.66 -9.83 22.98
N GLU A 269 24.80 -10.32 23.46
CA GLU A 269 26.07 -9.60 23.50
C GLU A 269 27.13 -10.28 22.62
N PHE A 270 27.64 -9.55 21.63
CA PHE A 270 28.75 -9.95 20.77
C PHE A 270 30.04 -9.26 21.23
N ILE A 271 30.98 -10.02 21.79
CA ILE A 271 32.07 -9.46 22.61
C ILE A 271 33.36 -9.38 21.79
N LYS A 272 33.80 -8.16 21.47
CA LYS A 272 34.95 -7.88 20.59
C LYS A 272 36.27 -7.83 21.38
N SER A 273 36.23 -7.23 22.56
CA SER A 273 37.28 -7.15 23.58
C SER A 273 36.62 -6.96 24.95
N ALA A 274 37.38 -6.97 26.05
CA ALA A 274 36.83 -6.73 27.40
C ALA A 274 35.89 -5.50 27.48
N ASN A 275 36.31 -4.38 26.87
CA ASN A 275 35.60 -3.10 26.92
C ASN A 275 34.81 -2.76 25.64
N SER A 276 34.58 -3.72 24.74
CA SER A 276 33.84 -3.50 23.49
C SER A 276 32.87 -4.64 23.20
N LYS A 277 31.58 -4.34 23.28
CA LYS A 277 30.46 -5.26 23.01
C LYS A 277 29.48 -4.62 22.02
N ILE A 278 28.85 -5.43 21.19
CA ILE A 278 27.65 -5.05 20.42
C ILE A 278 26.45 -5.75 21.07
N HIS A 279 25.41 -4.99 21.36
CA HIS A 279 24.19 -5.49 22.01
C HIS A 279 23.04 -5.48 21.00
N ILE A 280 22.23 -6.55 21.01
CA ILE A 280 21.00 -6.64 20.22
C ILE A 280 19.86 -6.94 21.20
N LYS A 281 19.02 -5.94 21.51
CA LYS A 281 17.90 -6.01 22.47
C LYS A 281 16.60 -6.34 21.75
N ARG A 282 15.78 -7.24 22.31
CA ARG A 282 14.40 -7.52 21.84
C ARG A 282 13.48 -6.33 22.05
N LYS A 283 12.52 -6.13 21.15
CA LYS A 283 11.54 -5.05 21.23
C LYS A 283 10.07 -5.46 21.08
N ASP A 284 9.77 -6.69 20.68
CA ASP A 284 8.40 -7.23 20.57
C ASP A 284 8.30 -8.66 21.12
N ASP A 285 7.10 -9.06 21.55
CA ASP A 285 6.83 -10.42 22.02
C ASP A 285 6.99 -11.49 20.92
N GLY A 286 6.80 -11.13 19.65
CA GLY A 286 7.02 -12.03 18.51
C GLY A 286 8.49 -12.33 18.21
N GLY A 287 9.43 -11.50 18.67
CA GLY A 287 10.84 -11.60 18.33
C GLY A 287 11.16 -11.20 16.89
N TYR A 288 10.30 -10.40 16.25
CA TYR A 288 10.46 -9.87 14.89
C TYR A 288 11.01 -8.44 14.86
N TRP A 289 11.25 -7.80 16.01
CA TRP A 289 11.84 -6.48 16.15
C TRP A 289 12.95 -6.51 17.20
N TRP A 290 14.15 -6.09 16.77
CA TRP A 290 15.33 -5.95 17.62
C TRP A 290 15.96 -4.57 17.42
N ASP A 291 16.77 -4.14 18.39
CA ASP A 291 17.32 -2.79 18.49
C ASP A 291 18.81 -2.86 18.88
N GLU A 292 19.68 -2.19 18.12
CA GLU A 292 21.14 -2.21 18.29
C GLU A 292 21.60 -1.26 19.43
N LYS A 293 21.06 -1.45 20.64
CA LYS A 293 21.30 -0.58 21.82
C LYS A 293 22.04 -1.29 22.96
N GLN A 294 23.05 -0.61 23.49
CA GLN A 294 23.79 -1.04 24.66
C GLN A 294 22.91 -1.02 25.91
N VAL A 295 22.96 -2.12 26.68
CA VAL A 295 22.28 -2.26 27.97
C VAL A 295 23.31 -2.07 29.09
N GLN A 296 23.04 -1.15 30.02
CA GLN A 296 23.96 -0.83 31.12
C GLN A 296 23.49 -1.48 32.43
N HIS A 297 24.36 -2.30 33.01
CA HIS A 297 24.22 -2.98 34.31
C HIS A 297 25.63 -3.12 34.91
N GLN A 298 25.85 -2.98 36.21
CA GLN A 298 27.18 -3.13 36.86
C GLN A 298 27.33 -4.47 37.61
N ASN A 299 26.21 -5.07 37.99
CA ASN A 299 26.06 -6.32 38.74
C ASN A 299 24.95 -7.16 38.08
N ASP A 300 24.66 -8.34 38.62
CA ASP A 300 23.64 -9.24 38.07
C ASP A 300 22.21 -8.84 38.50
N ASP A 301 22.01 -8.20 39.67
CA ASP A 301 20.78 -7.47 40.07
C ASP A 301 20.30 -6.44 39.02
N GLU A 302 21.14 -5.47 38.63
CA GLU A 302 20.82 -4.45 37.63
C GLU A 302 20.52 -5.06 36.26
N LEU A 303 21.20 -6.17 35.94
CA LEU A 303 20.95 -6.94 34.73
C LEU A 303 19.58 -7.64 34.80
N LEU A 304 19.20 -8.24 35.92
CA LEU A 304 17.88 -8.85 36.13
C LEU A 304 16.76 -7.82 36.01
N GLN A 305 16.98 -6.60 36.51
CA GLN A 305 16.04 -5.48 36.33
C GLN A 305 15.90 -5.07 34.86
N GLU A 306 17.00 -4.86 34.13
CA GLU A 306 16.95 -4.53 32.69
C GLU A 306 16.41 -5.69 31.83
N LEU A 307 16.70 -6.96 32.16
CA LEU A 307 16.11 -8.11 31.47
C LEU A 307 14.60 -8.23 31.72
N SER A 308 14.15 -8.05 32.96
CA SER A 308 12.71 -8.02 33.28
C SER A 308 12.00 -6.90 32.54
N LYS A 309 12.60 -5.72 32.51
CA LYS A 309 12.14 -4.57 31.72
C LYS A 309 12.13 -4.85 30.22
N ILE A 310 13.12 -5.56 29.66
CA ILE A 310 13.09 -6.01 28.25
C ILE A 310 11.91 -6.97 28.00
N LYS A 311 11.61 -7.89 28.93
CA LYS A 311 10.50 -8.84 28.80
C LYS A 311 9.14 -8.12 28.82
N GLU A 312 8.93 -7.17 29.72
CA GLU A 312 7.68 -6.42 29.78
C GLU A 312 7.57 -5.34 28.67
N ASP A 313 8.66 -4.64 28.32
CA ASP A 313 8.75 -3.76 27.13
C ASP A 313 8.25 -4.50 25.87
N ALA A 314 8.70 -5.74 25.68
CA ALA A 314 8.39 -6.55 24.50
C ALA A 314 6.91 -6.98 24.44
N LYS A 315 6.31 -7.35 25.58
CA LYS A 315 4.88 -7.72 25.68
C LYS A 315 3.93 -6.56 25.36
N LEU A 316 4.31 -5.34 25.72
CA LEU A 316 3.49 -4.15 25.51
C LEU A 316 3.44 -3.70 24.04
N GLU A 317 4.40 -4.12 23.23
CA GLU A 317 4.54 -3.71 21.83
C GLU A 317 3.83 -4.72 20.90
N ASP A 318 2.50 -4.65 20.87
CA ASP A 318 1.66 -5.42 19.93
C ASP A 318 1.79 -4.90 18.49
N VAL A 319 2.96 -5.15 17.88
CA VAL A 319 3.36 -4.60 16.58
C VAL A 319 3.59 -5.64 15.47
N VAL A 320 3.55 -5.18 14.22
CA VAL A 320 4.13 -5.87 13.06
C VAL A 320 5.31 -5.08 12.49
N THR A 321 6.46 -5.73 12.37
CA THR A 321 7.68 -5.13 11.80
C THR A 321 7.53 -4.97 10.28
N VAL A 322 7.62 -3.73 9.79
CA VAL A 322 7.68 -3.43 8.35
C VAL A 322 9.11 -2.99 8.01
N ILE A 323 9.91 -3.84 7.37
CA ILE A 323 11.28 -3.50 7.00
C ILE A 323 11.26 -2.85 5.60
N LEU A 324 11.79 -1.62 5.49
CA LEU A 324 11.63 -0.73 4.34
C LEU A 324 12.92 -0.54 3.51
N ASP A 325 13.98 -1.27 3.83
CA ASP A 325 15.29 -1.26 3.14
C ASP A 325 15.72 -2.66 2.66
N ILE A 326 14.77 -3.59 2.49
CA ILE A 326 14.98 -4.90 1.87
C ILE A 326 13.83 -5.27 0.91
N ASP A 327 14.17 -5.91 -0.20
CA ASP A 327 13.25 -6.26 -1.30
C ASP A 327 12.83 -7.74 -1.30
N TYR A 328 13.03 -8.44 -0.19
CA TYR A 328 12.81 -9.89 -0.04
C TYR A 328 12.03 -10.26 1.23
N LYS A 329 11.48 -11.48 1.27
CA LYS A 329 10.70 -11.98 2.41
C LYS A 329 11.55 -12.20 3.67
N TYR A 330 11.25 -11.45 4.72
CA TYR A 330 11.86 -11.56 6.05
C TYR A 330 10.94 -12.26 7.08
N LYS A 331 11.49 -12.60 8.25
CA LYS A 331 10.77 -13.29 9.34
C LYS A 331 9.64 -12.41 9.93
N GLY A 332 8.47 -13.02 10.14
CA GLY A 332 7.25 -12.34 10.58
C GLY A 332 6.26 -12.08 9.44
N LEU A 333 6.70 -12.07 8.18
CA LEU A 333 5.79 -12.03 7.03
C LEU A 333 5.13 -13.38 6.77
N HIS A 334 3.80 -13.35 6.63
CA HIS A 334 3.02 -14.45 6.09
C HIS A 334 3.25 -14.58 4.58
N ASN A 335 3.07 -13.49 3.84
CA ASN A 335 3.27 -13.41 2.39
C ASN A 335 4.02 -12.13 2.00
N PHE A 336 4.72 -12.19 0.87
CA PHE A 336 5.51 -11.11 0.29
C PHE A 336 5.43 -11.17 -1.23
N GLU A 337 5.07 -10.07 -1.87
CA GLU A 337 4.91 -9.99 -3.33
C GLU A 337 5.61 -8.74 -3.88
N LYS A 338 6.23 -8.86 -5.07
CA LYS A 338 6.81 -7.73 -5.83
C LYS A 338 6.04 -7.60 -7.14
N HIS A 339 5.39 -6.46 -7.32
CA HIS A 339 4.60 -6.08 -8.51
C HIS A 339 5.36 -4.96 -9.26
N PRO A 340 6.05 -5.27 -10.38
CA PRO A 340 6.87 -4.30 -11.10
C PRO A 340 6.06 -3.52 -12.15
N GLU A 341 6.10 -2.19 -12.08
CA GLU A 341 5.53 -1.29 -13.09
C GLU A 341 6.66 -0.67 -13.96
N LYS A 342 6.39 0.35 -14.78
CA LYS A 342 7.42 0.97 -15.63
C LYS A 342 8.38 1.85 -14.82
N THR A 343 7.86 2.60 -13.86
CA THR A 343 8.56 3.67 -13.12
C THR A 343 8.73 3.41 -11.63
N TYR A 344 8.11 2.35 -11.11
CA TYR A 344 8.26 1.92 -9.72
C TYR A 344 8.10 0.40 -9.59
N ASN A 345 8.49 -0.13 -8.44
CA ASN A 345 8.05 -1.45 -7.97
C ASN A 345 7.16 -1.26 -6.74
N LYS A 346 6.10 -2.07 -6.64
CA LYS A 346 5.17 -2.14 -5.51
C LYS A 346 5.39 -3.44 -4.75
N TYR A 347 5.75 -3.35 -3.48
CA TYR A 347 5.94 -4.48 -2.58
C TYR A 347 4.75 -4.62 -1.65
N ILE A 348 4.30 -5.85 -1.40
CA ILE A 348 3.15 -6.13 -0.54
C ILE A 348 3.58 -7.01 0.62
N HIS A 349 3.60 -6.43 1.81
CA HIS A 349 3.95 -7.05 3.08
C HIS A 349 2.66 -7.51 3.77
N THR A 350 2.44 -8.82 3.87
CA THR A 350 1.23 -9.39 4.47
C THR A 350 1.56 -10.18 5.73
N PHE A 351 0.81 -9.94 6.81
CA PHE A 351 0.99 -10.53 8.13
C PHE A 351 -0.13 -11.55 8.45
N LEU A 352 0.10 -12.41 9.46
CA LEU A 352 -0.92 -13.37 9.92
C LEU A 352 -2.08 -12.67 10.64
N THR A 353 -1.75 -11.79 11.58
CA THR A 353 -2.71 -11.02 12.40
C THR A 353 -2.57 -9.52 12.11
N ALA A 354 -3.63 -8.75 12.41
CA ALA A 354 -3.56 -7.29 12.36
C ALA A 354 -2.97 -6.74 13.66
N LYS A 355 -1.92 -5.91 13.56
CA LYS A 355 -1.22 -5.28 14.69
C LYS A 355 -0.80 -3.85 14.35
N ASN A 356 -0.29 -3.10 15.31
CA ASN A 356 0.21 -1.74 15.09
C ASN A 356 1.46 -1.78 14.19
N PRO A 357 1.59 -0.98 13.12
CA PRO A 357 2.78 -1.05 12.27
C PRO A 357 4.00 -0.40 12.94
N ASN A 358 5.14 -1.10 12.94
CA ASN A 358 6.44 -0.55 13.31
C ASN A 358 7.36 -0.54 12.06
N PRO A 359 7.42 0.58 11.31
CA PRO A 359 8.28 0.71 10.14
C PRO A 359 9.75 0.91 10.53
N LEU A 360 10.64 0.09 9.96
CA LEU A 360 12.09 0.11 10.13
C LEU A 360 12.79 0.48 8.83
N PHE A 361 13.83 1.33 8.91
CA PHE A 361 14.76 1.61 7.83
C PHE A 361 16.16 1.79 8.44
N GLY A 362 17.21 1.21 7.85
CA GLY A 362 18.58 1.27 8.40
C GLY A 362 18.68 0.69 9.84
N ARG A 363 17.88 -0.34 10.15
CA ARG A 363 17.65 -0.94 11.48
C ARG A 363 17.06 -0.02 12.56
N LYS A 364 16.50 1.12 12.18
CA LYS A 364 15.88 2.09 13.11
C LYS A 364 14.39 2.26 12.82
N THR A 365 13.57 2.41 13.86
CA THR A 365 12.18 2.84 13.71
C THR A 365 12.15 4.27 13.19
N ILE A 366 11.51 4.50 12.04
CA ILE A 366 11.41 5.84 11.43
C ILE A 366 10.34 6.69 12.11
N LYS A 367 10.63 7.98 12.31
CA LYS A 367 9.73 8.90 13.02
C LYS A 367 8.91 9.73 12.03
N ILE A 368 8.01 9.07 11.31
CA ILE A 368 7.01 9.74 10.47
C ILE A 368 6.16 10.66 11.36
N LYS A 369 6.43 11.98 11.31
CA LYS A 369 5.94 13.01 12.27
C LYS A 369 4.42 13.08 12.46
N LYS A 370 3.63 12.48 11.57
CA LYS A 370 2.15 12.42 11.62
C LYS A 370 1.56 11.00 11.70
N LEU A 371 2.38 9.94 11.67
CA LEU A 371 1.94 8.54 11.78
C LEU A 371 1.85 8.15 13.26
N ASN A 372 0.68 8.33 13.87
CA ASN A 372 0.40 7.70 15.16
C ASN A 372 0.18 6.19 14.96
N THR A 373 1.28 5.41 14.94
CA THR A 373 1.27 3.95 14.81
C THR A 373 0.47 3.24 15.90
N LYS A 374 0.29 3.88 17.07
CA LYS A 374 -0.48 3.33 18.20
C LYS A 374 -2.00 3.52 18.05
N GLY A 375 -2.45 4.22 16.98
CA GLY A 375 -3.85 4.53 16.73
C GLY A 375 -4.57 3.63 15.72
N PHE A 376 -3.91 2.63 15.12
CA PHE A 376 -4.54 1.72 14.15
C PHE A 376 -3.77 0.41 13.95
N LYS A 377 -4.49 -0.64 13.58
CA LYS A 377 -3.91 -1.96 13.25
C LYS A 377 -3.93 -2.22 11.75
N THR A 378 -2.94 -2.94 11.24
CA THR A 378 -2.84 -3.33 9.83
C THR A 378 -2.41 -4.79 9.68
N ARG A 379 -2.88 -5.43 8.61
CA ARG A 379 -2.46 -6.79 8.18
C ARG A 379 -1.74 -6.78 6.81
N LYS A 380 -1.87 -5.70 6.04
CA LYS A 380 -1.29 -5.55 4.69
C LYS A 380 -0.71 -4.16 4.52
N VAL A 381 0.60 -4.07 4.31
CA VAL A 381 1.30 -2.82 4.01
C VAL A 381 1.86 -2.88 2.60
N GLU A 382 1.66 -1.83 1.82
CA GLU A 382 2.18 -1.71 0.46
C GLU A 382 3.25 -0.61 0.44
N VAL A 383 4.40 -0.89 -0.17
CA VAL A 383 5.57 -0.01 -0.15
C VAL A 383 6.07 0.16 -1.58
N TYR A 384 6.32 1.39 -2.02
CA TYR A 384 6.61 1.70 -3.42
C TYR A 384 7.96 2.40 -3.55
N TYR A 385 8.79 1.95 -4.49
CA TYR A 385 10.14 2.45 -4.75
C TYR A 385 10.25 2.85 -6.22
N LEU A 386 10.80 4.03 -6.51
CA LEU A 386 10.94 4.53 -7.87
C LEU A 386 12.02 3.74 -8.64
N LYS A 387 11.93 3.77 -9.98
CA LYS A 387 12.94 3.21 -10.89
C LYS A 387 13.39 4.28 -11.87
N ALA A 388 14.71 4.41 -12.02
CA ALA A 388 15.33 5.22 -13.06
C ALA A 388 15.92 4.31 -14.15
N LYS A 389 15.88 4.76 -15.40
CA LYS A 389 16.67 4.18 -16.49
C LYS A 389 18.03 4.86 -16.52
N GLU A 390 19.07 4.10 -16.24
CA GLU A 390 20.47 4.50 -16.32
C GLU A 390 21.16 3.78 -17.49
N ALA A 391 22.37 4.20 -17.87
CA ALA A 391 23.09 3.61 -19.01
C ALA A 391 23.45 2.12 -18.81
N GLN A 392 23.46 1.65 -17.56
CA GLN A 392 23.76 0.29 -17.14
C GLN A 392 22.50 -0.60 -16.96
N GLY A 393 21.28 -0.04 -17.06
CA GLY A 393 20.02 -0.77 -16.89
C GLY A 393 18.95 0.02 -16.11
N GLU A 394 17.91 -0.67 -15.64
CA GLU A 394 16.97 -0.09 -14.66
C GLU A 394 17.58 -0.18 -13.25
N ARG A 395 17.55 0.95 -12.53
CA ARG A 395 17.98 1.06 -11.14
C ARG A 395 16.81 1.46 -10.26
N GLU A 396 16.59 0.69 -9.21
CA GLU A 396 15.59 0.95 -8.17
C GLU A 396 16.13 1.96 -7.13
N ASP A 397 15.25 2.79 -6.57
CA ASP A 397 15.58 3.69 -5.46
C ASP A 397 15.83 2.89 -4.18
N THR A 398 16.80 3.31 -3.38
CA THR A 398 17.06 2.74 -2.05
C THR A 398 16.05 3.21 -1.00
N HIS A 399 15.23 4.21 -1.32
CA HIS A 399 14.22 4.78 -0.44
C HIS A 399 12.81 4.60 -1.05
N PRO A 400 11.81 4.15 -0.26
CA PRO A 400 10.44 4.16 -0.72
C PRO A 400 9.90 5.60 -0.80
N PHE A 401 9.11 5.89 -1.83
CA PHE A 401 8.47 7.20 -2.01
C PHE A 401 7.04 7.25 -1.46
N LEU A 402 6.40 6.09 -1.29
CA LEU A 402 5.02 5.94 -0.85
C LEU A 402 4.86 4.68 0.02
N ILE A 403 4.09 4.79 1.11
CA ILE A 403 3.71 3.68 2.00
C ILE A 403 2.19 3.73 2.22
N VAL A 404 1.52 2.61 2.00
CA VAL A 404 0.07 2.44 2.19
C VAL A 404 -0.18 1.37 3.23
N PHE A 405 -0.71 1.76 4.38
CA PHE A 405 -1.18 0.83 5.41
C PHE A 405 -2.68 0.57 5.20
N ASN A 406 -3.06 -0.68 4.97
CA ASN A 406 -4.47 -1.08 4.92
C ASN A 406 -4.93 -1.33 6.36
N GLU A 407 -5.76 -0.42 6.87
CA GLU A 407 -6.25 -0.39 8.25
C GLU A 407 -7.37 -1.42 8.46
N TYR A 408 -7.32 -2.10 9.62
CA TYR A 408 -8.21 -3.19 9.96
C TYR A 408 -9.01 -2.81 11.21
N GLU A 409 -10.33 -2.73 11.08
CA GLU A 409 -11.22 -2.39 12.19
C GLU A 409 -11.18 -3.46 13.29
N THR A 410 -10.98 -3.03 14.53
CA THR A 410 -10.93 -3.92 15.69
C THR A 410 -12.33 -4.30 16.13
N GLY A 411 -12.81 -5.45 15.68
CA GLY A 411 -14.11 -6.06 16.08
C GLY A 411 -14.99 -6.44 14.89
N SER A 412 -14.80 -5.79 13.74
CA SER A 412 -15.55 -6.08 12.50
C SER A 412 -15.07 -7.38 11.85
N VAL A 413 -15.98 -8.30 11.55
CA VAL A 413 -15.72 -9.34 10.54
C VAL A 413 -15.53 -8.62 9.20
N PRO A 414 -14.48 -8.92 8.40
CA PRO A 414 -14.14 -8.14 7.21
C PRO A 414 -15.20 -8.30 6.11
N SER A 415 -16.17 -7.38 6.05
CA SER A 415 -17.14 -7.32 4.97
C SER A 415 -16.43 -7.09 3.63
N PRO A 416 -16.61 -7.96 2.61
CA PRO A 416 -15.91 -7.81 1.34
C PRO A 416 -16.18 -6.49 0.60
N LYS A 417 -17.27 -5.78 0.93
CA LYS A 417 -17.71 -4.54 0.27
C LYS A 417 -17.07 -3.25 0.85
N LEU A 418 -16.21 -3.31 1.89
CA LEU A 418 -15.67 -2.14 2.62
C LEU A 418 -14.15 -1.87 2.42
N ARG A 419 -13.60 -2.12 1.22
CA ARG A 419 -12.15 -2.33 1.03
C ARG A 419 -11.24 -1.10 0.85
N ASP A 420 -11.77 0.08 0.48
CA ASP A 420 -10.92 1.20 0.01
C ASP A 420 -10.92 2.46 0.89
N SER A 421 -11.88 2.62 1.79
CA SER A 421 -11.91 3.75 2.73
C SER A 421 -10.81 3.68 3.80
N ASN A 422 -10.42 2.47 4.19
CA ASN A 422 -9.58 2.21 5.35
C ASN A 422 -8.10 2.11 4.93
N LYS A 423 -7.60 3.10 4.18
CA LYS A 423 -6.21 3.18 3.70
C LYS A 423 -5.53 4.42 4.27
N ARG A 424 -4.49 4.23 5.08
CA ARG A 424 -3.62 5.33 5.56
C ARG A 424 -2.40 5.41 4.67
N ILE A 425 -2.29 6.50 3.92
CA ILE A 425 -1.33 6.68 2.83
C ILE A 425 -0.36 7.80 3.21
N TYR A 426 0.94 7.51 3.13
CA TYR A 426 2.01 8.45 3.43
C TYR A 426 2.99 8.49 2.26
N HIS A 427 3.46 9.68 1.89
CA HIS A 427 4.51 9.86 0.91
C HIS A 427 5.69 10.60 1.54
N PHE A 428 6.88 10.40 1.00
CA PHE A 428 8.03 11.20 1.37
C PHE A 428 7.80 12.68 0.99
N LYS A 429 8.45 13.58 1.72
CA LYS A 429 8.70 14.96 1.28
C LYS A 429 10.03 14.95 0.54
N ASN A 430 10.05 15.40 -0.71
CA ASN A 430 11.26 15.35 -1.57
C ASN A 430 12.37 16.26 -1.02
N THR A 431 13.15 15.70 -0.09
CA THR A 431 14.17 16.34 0.75
C THR A 431 15.26 15.31 1.06
N GLU A 432 16.45 15.75 1.47
CA GLU A 432 17.56 14.84 1.79
C GLU A 432 17.32 14.00 3.07
N GLU A 433 16.36 14.39 3.91
CA GLU A 433 16.02 13.72 5.17
C GLU A 433 14.88 12.71 5.01
N PHE A 434 15.21 11.41 5.06
CA PHE A 434 14.23 10.32 4.95
C PHE A 434 13.16 10.27 6.07
N ASP A 435 13.32 10.99 7.19
CA ASP A 435 12.30 11.07 8.25
C ASP A 435 11.13 12.04 7.91
N ASN A 436 11.25 12.88 6.89
CA ASN A 436 10.21 13.84 6.51
C ASN A 436 9.14 13.21 5.61
N TRP A 437 8.11 12.65 6.24
CA TRP A 437 6.95 12.04 5.58
C TRP A 437 5.65 12.82 5.84
N GLU A 438 4.82 12.90 4.81
CA GLU A 438 3.55 13.62 4.81
C GLU A 438 2.38 12.64 4.60
N HIS A 439 1.25 12.88 5.28
CA HIS A 439 0.02 12.11 5.08
C HIS A 439 -0.66 12.64 3.81
N PHE A 440 -0.92 11.74 2.86
CA PHE A 440 -1.63 12.05 1.61
C PHE A 440 -2.97 12.73 1.91
N GLN A 441 -3.23 13.89 1.32
CA GLN A 441 -4.17 14.87 1.89
C GLN A 441 -5.59 14.34 2.13
N LYS A 442 -6.13 14.64 3.33
CA LYS A 442 -7.58 14.60 3.60
C LYS A 442 -8.29 15.75 2.87
N GLY A 443 -8.67 15.52 1.62
CA GLY A 443 -9.86 16.20 1.08
C GLY A 443 -11.12 15.65 1.75
N GLU A 444 -12.19 16.45 1.82
CA GLU A 444 -13.42 16.09 2.56
C GLU A 444 -14.10 14.81 2.05
N TYR A 445 -13.94 14.49 0.76
CA TYR A 445 -14.47 13.29 0.12
C TYR A 445 -13.59 12.05 0.36
N LEU A 446 -13.54 11.59 1.63
CA LEU A 446 -12.83 10.37 2.05
C LEU A 446 -13.22 9.09 1.30
N LYS A 447 -14.40 9.06 0.65
CA LYS A 447 -14.97 7.85 0.02
C LYS A 447 -14.19 7.30 -1.19
N ASP A 448 -13.24 8.05 -1.77
CA ASP A 448 -12.57 7.67 -3.03
C ASP A 448 -11.02 7.75 -2.97
N ILE A 449 -10.43 7.75 -1.76
CA ILE A 449 -8.98 7.93 -1.56
C ILE A 449 -8.14 6.85 -2.28
N GLY A 450 -8.67 5.63 -2.42
CA GLY A 450 -8.05 4.55 -3.18
C GLY A 450 -7.94 4.85 -4.67
N VAL A 451 -9.04 5.25 -5.32
CA VAL A 451 -9.05 5.58 -6.76
C VAL A 451 -8.19 6.82 -7.03
N ARG A 452 -8.24 7.82 -6.15
CA ARG A 452 -7.38 9.02 -6.21
C ARG A 452 -5.89 8.66 -6.18
N LEU A 453 -5.50 7.65 -5.37
CA LEU A 453 -4.12 7.15 -5.35
C LEU A 453 -3.75 6.41 -6.63
N GLU A 454 -4.57 5.49 -7.12
CA GLU A 454 -4.30 4.72 -8.35
C GLU A 454 -4.31 5.61 -9.62
N LEU A 455 -5.04 6.73 -9.60
CA LEU A 455 -4.94 7.79 -10.62
C LEU A 455 -3.56 8.45 -10.59
N LYS A 456 -3.07 8.87 -9.41
CA LYS A 456 -1.76 9.51 -9.25
C LYS A 456 -0.58 8.54 -9.49
N LEU A 457 -0.65 7.31 -8.99
CA LEU A 457 0.37 6.27 -9.22
C LEU A 457 0.56 6.00 -10.71
N ALA A 458 -0.51 5.76 -11.48
CA ALA A 458 -0.37 5.56 -12.91
C ALA A 458 -0.14 6.87 -13.70
N ARG A 459 -0.32 8.06 -13.11
CA ARG A 459 0.19 9.33 -13.66
C ARG A 459 1.72 9.42 -13.51
N ILE A 460 2.28 8.96 -12.38
CA ILE A 460 3.73 8.76 -12.21
C ILE A 460 4.23 7.76 -13.25
N ASP A 461 3.52 6.65 -13.47
CA ASP A 461 3.94 5.61 -14.41
C ASP A 461 3.86 5.96 -15.90
N ASP A 462 3.01 6.92 -16.27
CA ASP A 462 3.04 7.52 -17.61
C ASP A 462 4.09 8.65 -17.69
N GLU A 463 4.07 9.64 -16.78
CA GLU A 463 4.92 10.85 -16.89
C GLU A 463 6.41 10.59 -16.55
N CYS A 464 6.71 9.91 -15.45
CA CYS A 464 8.10 9.67 -15.04
C CYS A 464 8.82 8.66 -15.95
N SER A 465 8.09 7.90 -16.77
CA SER A 465 8.66 6.92 -17.71
C SER A 465 9.49 7.56 -18.84
N LEU A 466 9.33 8.87 -19.03
CA LEU A 466 10.01 9.72 -20.00
C LEU A 466 11.23 10.45 -19.40
N LEU A 467 11.44 10.36 -18.08
CA LEU A 467 12.52 11.06 -17.38
C LEU A 467 13.76 10.17 -17.20
N SER A 468 14.91 10.81 -17.04
CA SER A 468 16.19 10.17 -16.70
C SER A 468 16.79 10.77 -15.43
N GLY A 469 17.48 9.94 -14.65
CA GLY A 469 18.03 10.31 -13.34
C GLY A 469 16.99 10.21 -12.23
N MET A 470 17.40 9.66 -11.08
CA MET A 470 16.47 9.38 -9.97
C MET A 470 15.87 10.66 -9.38
N ASP A 471 16.64 11.74 -9.25
CA ASP A 471 16.18 12.96 -8.58
C ASP A 471 15.13 13.74 -9.40
N SER A 472 15.20 13.69 -10.74
CA SER A 472 14.15 14.15 -11.64
C SER A 472 12.84 13.37 -11.42
N ILE A 473 12.95 12.04 -11.29
CA ILE A 473 11.82 11.11 -11.11
C ILE A 473 11.20 11.27 -9.71
N ARG A 474 12.02 11.43 -8.66
CA ARG A 474 11.60 11.76 -7.29
C ARG A 474 10.84 13.08 -7.23
N THR A 475 11.40 14.12 -7.84
CA THR A 475 10.79 15.45 -7.87
C THR A 475 9.44 15.40 -8.56
N ARG A 476 9.35 14.80 -9.76
CA ARG A 476 8.07 14.68 -10.47
C ARG A 476 7.06 13.76 -9.78
N ALA A 477 7.51 12.69 -9.13
CA ALA A 477 6.65 11.82 -8.34
C ALA A 477 6.07 12.54 -7.11
N TYR A 478 6.89 13.35 -6.42
CA TYR A 478 6.43 14.20 -5.32
C TYR A 478 5.43 15.25 -5.80
N GLU A 479 5.75 15.99 -6.86
CA GLU A 479 4.83 16.96 -7.50
C GLU A 479 3.47 16.33 -7.80
N ILE A 480 3.43 15.15 -8.43
CA ILE A 480 2.18 14.46 -8.74
C ILE A 480 1.42 14.06 -7.47
N LEU A 481 2.12 13.66 -6.41
CA LEU A 481 1.50 13.28 -5.12
C LEU A 481 0.94 14.48 -4.36
N ILE A 482 1.66 15.61 -4.27
CA ILE A 482 1.23 16.81 -3.54
C ILE A 482 0.35 17.76 -4.33
N ALA A 483 0.37 17.73 -5.66
CA ALA A 483 -0.51 18.56 -6.48
C ALA A 483 -1.96 18.40 -6.01
N GLU A 484 -2.70 19.50 -5.90
CA GLU A 484 -4.15 19.39 -5.81
C GLU A 484 -4.67 18.60 -7.01
N ASP A 485 -5.86 18.00 -6.85
CA ASP A 485 -6.54 17.48 -8.03
C ASP A 485 -7.03 18.71 -8.79
N GLU A 486 -6.20 19.19 -9.73
CA GLU A 486 -6.62 20.08 -10.82
C GLU A 486 -8.02 19.65 -11.23
N LYS A 487 -8.97 20.60 -11.31
CA LYS A 487 -10.39 20.40 -11.66
C LYS A 487 -10.51 19.93 -13.11
N SER A 488 -9.98 18.74 -13.34
CA SER A 488 -9.72 18.13 -14.62
C SER A 488 -11.04 17.59 -15.10
N THR A 489 -11.45 18.11 -16.26
CA THR A 489 -12.78 17.88 -16.80
C THR A 489 -12.72 17.04 -18.05
N ILE A 490 -13.72 16.20 -18.20
CA ILE A 490 -14.02 15.45 -19.41
C ILE A 490 -14.85 16.35 -20.32
N LYS A 491 -14.28 16.79 -21.44
CA LYS A 491 -15.04 17.48 -22.49
C LYS A 491 -15.85 16.46 -23.28
N PHE A 492 -17.16 16.38 -23.02
CA PHE A 492 -18.02 15.38 -23.64
C PHE A 492 -18.24 15.67 -25.13
N LYS A 493 -18.23 14.64 -25.97
CA LYS A 493 -18.42 14.76 -27.43
C LYS A 493 -19.36 13.68 -27.95
N ILE A 494 -20.14 13.99 -28.97
CA ILE A 494 -20.91 12.99 -29.72
C ILE A 494 -19.96 12.34 -30.74
N GLY A 495 -19.82 11.01 -30.70
CA GLY A 495 -18.93 10.24 -31.56
C GLY A 495 -17.99 9.28 -30.80
N THR A 496 -16.87 8.93 -31.43
CA THR A 496 -15.91 7.87 -31.01
C THR A 496 -14.62 8.39 -30.35
N ALA A 497 -14.54 9.67 -29.98
CA ALA A 497 -13.31 10.27 -29.48
C ALA A 497 -13.12 10.06 -27.96
N SER A 498 -12.22 9.16 -27.55
CA SER A 498 -11.65 9.16 -26.20
C SER A 498 -10.18 9.58 -26.20
N LYS A 499 -9.82 10.43 -25.24
CA LYS A 499 -8.44 10.85 -24.94
C LYS A 499 -8.38 11.27 -23.47
N GLY A 500 -7.46 10.70 -22.69
CA GLY A 500 -7.23 11.10 -21.28
C GLY A 500 -8.32 10.69 -20.27
N THR A 501 -9.35 9.97 -20.70
CA THR A 501 -10.39 9.40 -19.82
C THR A 501 -10.02 7.98 -19.39
N ARG A 502 -10.25 7.65 -18.11
CA ARG A 502 -10.32 6.28 -17.57
C ARG A 502 -11.76 5.90 -17.27
N ALA A 503 -12.00 4.60 -17.16
CA ALA A 503 -13.32 4.03 -16.92
C ALA A 503 -13.24 2.87 -15.93
N TYR A 504 -14.14 2.88 -14.96
CA TYR A 504 -14.23 1.86 -13.90
C TYR A 504 -15.64 1.27 -13.86
N ALA A 505 -15.75 -0.06 -13.95
CA ALA A 505 -16.99 -0.80 -13.74
C ALA A 505 -17.14 -1.19 -12.27
N ARG A 506 -18.36 -1.08 -11.72
CA ARG A 506 -18.70 -1.54 -10.35
C ARG A 506 -20.16 -2.00 -10.28
N GLU A 507 -20.40 -3.15 -9.65
CA GLU A 507 -21.74 -3.63 -9.30
C GLU A 507 -22.46 -2.65 -8.36
N ILE A 508 -23.76 -2.41 -8.58
CA ILE A 508 -24.66 -1.74 -7.65
C ILE A 508 -25.59 -2.79 -7.05
N ASN A 509 -25.54 -2.91 -5.73
CA ASN A 509 -26.28 -3.90 -4.95
C ASN A 509 -26.05 -5.34 -5.47
N ASP A 510 -27.01 -6.25 -5.32
CA ASP A 510 -26.81 -7.67 -5.62
C ASP A 510 -26.97 -7.98 -7.12
N LYS A 511 -25.89 -7.73 -7.88
CA LYS A 511 -25.61 -8.12 -9.28
C LYS A 511 -26.54 -7.64 -10.41
N SER A 512 -27.74 -7.18 -10.10
CA SER A 512 -28.75 -6.77 -11.10
C SER A 512 -28.46 -5.46 -11.82
N ASN A 513 -27.53 -4.63 -11.33
CA ASN A 513 -27.18 -3.34 -11.93
C ASN A 513 -25.66 -3.10 -11.89
N TYR A 514 -25.14 -2.39 -12.90
CA TYR A 514 -23.74 -1.97 -12.99
C TYR A 514 -23.60 -0.45 -13.21
N LYS A 515 -22.51 0.11 -12.71
CA LYS A 515 -22.10 1.50 -12.93
C LYS A 515 -20.78 1.55 -13.68
N HIS A 516 -20.79 2.21 -14.83
CA HIS A 516 -19.57 2.69 -15.49
C HIS A 516 -19.28 4.12 -15.00
N THR A 517 -18.14 4.32 -14.34
CA THR A 517 -17.69 5.61 -13.82
C THR A 517 -16.53 6.11 -14.68
N TYR A 518 -16.71 7.24 -15.35
CA TYR A 518 -15.72 7.87 -16.20
C TYR A 518 -15.09 9.08 -15.51
N THR A 519 -13.78 9.00 -15.30
CA THR A 519 -12.93 10.05 -14.72
C THR A 519 -11.81 10.40 -15.70
N THR A 520 -11.15 11.53 -15.49
CA THR A 520 -9.99 11.94 -16.29
C THR A 520 -8.69 11.78 -15.50
N TRP A 521 -7.59 11.48 -16.19
CA TRP A 521 -6.26 11.41 -15.62
C TRP A 521 -5.32 12.55 -16.06
N LYS A 522 -5.81 13.49 -16.88
CA LYS A 522 -5.07 14.70 -17.30
C LYS A 522 -5.96 15.84 -17.83
N PRO A 523 -5.44 17.08 -17.93
CA PRO A 523 -6.13 18.17 -18.61
C PRO A 523 -6.47 17.89 -20.08
N GLY A 524 -7.53 18.54 -20.57
CA GLY A 524 -7.94 18.47 -21.99
C GLY A 524 -8.53 17.14 -22.43
N SER A 525 -8.97 16.30 -21.49
CA SER A 525 -9.57 14.99 -21.77
C SER A 525 -10.92 15.10 -22.50
N THR A 526 -11.23 14.11 -23.32
CA THR A 526 -12.48 14.02 -24.08
C THR A 526 -13.06 12.63 -23.99
N LEU A 527 -14.37 12.51 -23.79
CA LEU A 527 -15.09 11.23 -23.88
C LEU A 527 -16.18 11.31 -24.94
N GLY A 528 -16.22 10.30 -25.81
CA GLY A 528 -17.20 10.15 -26.87
C GLY A 528 -18.44 9.39 -26.41
N SER A 529 -19.61 9.77 -26.91
CA SER A 529 -20.88 9.06 -26.68
C SER A 529 -20.79 7.56 -26.97
N ASN A 530 -20.02 7.15 -27.97
CA ASN A 530 -19.86 5.75 -28.38
C ASN A 530 -18.92 4.95 -27.46
N CYS A 531 -18.32 5.61 -26.49
CA CYS A 531 -17.37 5.05 -25.53
C CYS A 531 -17.99 4.87 -24.13
N LEU A 532 -19.28 5.22 -23.94
CA LEU A 532 -20.01 5.10 -22.67
C LEU A 532 -20.46 3.67 -22.33
N PHE A 533 -20.42 2.75 -23.30
CA PHE A 533 -21.10 1.46 -23.24
C PHE A 533 -20.22 0.26 -22.88
N LYS A 534 -18.89 0.40 -22.95
CA LYS A 534 -17.97 -0.74 -22.80
C LYS A 534 -16.63 -0.28 -22.22
N ILE A 535 -16.15 -1.00 -21.21
CA ILE A 535 -14.88 -0.73 -20.53
C ILE A 535 -13.92 -1.88 -20.81
N ASP A 536 -12.65 -1.55 -21.05
CA ASP A 536 -11.54 -2.49 -20.90
C ASP A 536 -11.19 -2.54 -19.42
N ASN A 537 -11.63 -3.59 -18.72
CA ASN A 537 -11.38 -3.76 -17.28
C ASN A 537 -9.91 -4.03 -16.96
N THR A 538 -9.07 -4.39 -17.94
CA THR A 538 -7.64 -4.64 -17.76
C THR A 538 -6.80 -3.37 -17.91
N SER A 539 -7.16 -2.46 -18.83
CA SER A 539 -6.46 -1.17 -18.98
C SER A 539 -7.17 0.04 -18.36
N HIS A 540 -8.36 -0.17 -17.78
CA HIS A 540 -9.28 0.87 -17.28
C HIS A 540 -9.59 1.97 -18.31
N ARG A 541 -9.73 1.58 -19.59
CA ARG A 541 -9.99 2.51 -20.70
C ARG A 541 -11.41 2.32 -21.27
N PRO A 542 -12.11 3.39 -21.65
CA PRO A 542 -13.38 3.29 -22.36
C PRO A 542 -13.16 2.76 -23.79
N ILE A 543 -13.81 1.66 -24.15
CA ILE A 543 -13.71 1.05 -25.49
C ILE A 543 -14.65 1.82 -26.44
N CYS A 544 -14.08 2.79 -27.17
CA CYS A 544 -14.78 3.52 -28.22
C CYS A 544 -15.06 2.61 -29.42
N SER A 545 -16.30 2.13 -29.53
CA SER A 545 -16.72 1.27 -30.63
C SER A 545 -17.03 2.06 -31.92
N VAL A 546 -16.41 1.64 -33.02
CA VAL A 546 -16.85 1.94 -34.39
C VAL A 546 -18.29 1.38 -34.53
N PRO A 547 -19.25 2.12 -35.09
CA PRO A 547 -20.58 2.27 -34.49
C PRO A 547 -21.33 0.97 -34.12
N LEU A 548 -21.25 0.58 -32.84
CA LEU A 548 -22.27 -0.26 -32.17
C LEU A 548 -23.62 0.47 -32.00
N LEU A 549 -23.79 1.65 -32.62
CA LEU A 549 -25.10 2.26 -32.93
C LEU A 549 -26.05 1.34 -33.72
N ASN A 550 -25.63 0.14 -34.11
CA ASN A 550 -26.49 -0.88 -34.69
C ASN A 550 -27.07 -1.89 -33.67
N SER A 551 -26.47 -2.16 -32.49
CA SER A 551 -27.09 -3.10 -31.53
C SER A 551 -28.25 -2.43 -30.77
N ASP A 552 -29.46 -2.99 -30.90
CA ASP A 552 -30.72 -2.28 -30.61
C ASP A 552 -30.93 -1.83 -29.15
N LYS A 553 -30.23 -2.43 -28.19
CA LYS A 553 -30.48 -2.21 -26.76
C LYS A 553 -29.89 -0.92 -26.18
N ASN A 554 -28.72 -0.48 -26.65
CA ASN A 554 -27.94 0.62 -26.05
C ASN A 554 -27.86 1.84 -26.97
N LYS A 555 -29.03 2.26 -27.44
CA LYS A 555 -29.18 3.40 -28.35
C LYS A 555 -29.65 4.63 -27.57
N ILE A 556 -28.94 5.74 -27.76
CA ILE A 556 -29.43 7.11 -27.49
C ILE A 556 -29.24 7.96 -28.75
N ASP A 557 -30.17 8.85 -29.08
CA ASP A 557 -30.01 9.76 -30.22
C ASP A 557 -29.11 10.96 -29.89
N LYS A 558 -28.41 11.49 -30.91
CA LYS A 558 -27.62 12.73 -30.82
C LYS A 558 -28.44 13.92 -30.33
N TYR A 559 -29.77 13.90 -30.53
CA TYR A 559 -30.71 14.91 -30.08
C TYR A 559 -30.73 15.08 -28.56
N PHE A 560 -30.87 13.98 -27.81
CA PHE A 560 -30.89 14.01 -26.34
C PHE A 560 -29.54 14.42 -25.76
N LEU A 561 -28.44 13.99 -26.40
CA LEU A 561 -27.07 14.38 -26.02
C LEU A 561 -26.67 15.82 -26.42
N SER A 562 -27.55 16.60 -27.05
CA SER A 562 -27.20 17.94 -27.55
C SER A 562 -26.89 18.94 -26.44
N GLN A 563 -27.64 18.91 -25.33
CA GLN A 563 -27.48 19.80 -24.16
C GLN A 563 -26.14 19.62 -23.44
N VAL A 564 -25.60 18.40 -23.47
CA VAL A 564 -24.37 18.00 -22.76
C VAL A 564 -23.13 17.97 -23.68
N LYS A 565 -23.31 18.17 -24.99
CA LYS A 565 -22.23 18.17 -25.98
C LYS A 565 -21.29 19.36 -25.77
N ASN A 566 -19.98 19.13 -25.91
CA ASN A 566 -18.88 20.09 -25.81
C ASN A 566 -18.64 20.72 -24.42
N ASN A 567 -19.50 20.44 -23.44
CA ASN A 567 -19.35 20.87 -22.06
C ASN A 567 -18.27 20.06 -21.33
N ASN A 568 -17.78 20.63 -20.23
CA ASN A 568 -16.72 20.10 -19.38
C ASN A 568 -17.32 19.55 -18.08
N TYR A 569 -17.08 18.27 -17.76
CA TYR A 569 -17.63 17.59 -16.59
C TYR A 569 -16.54 17.01 -15.69
N ALA A 570 -16.66 17.15 -14.37
CA ALA A 570 -15.73 16.55 -13.41
C ALA A 570 -15.74 15.01 -13.45
N GLY A 571 -16.89 14.43 -13.80
CA GLY A 571 -17.06 13.02 -14.07
C GLY A 571 -18.35 12.75 -14.83
N ILE A 572 -18.44 11.57 -15.44
CA ILE A 572 -19.66 11.09 -16.09
C ILE A 572 -19.92 9.67 -15.56
N MET A 573 -21.15 9.37 -15.14
CA MET A 573 -21.54 8.01 -14.76
C MET A 573 -22.64 7.50 -15.70
N ALA A 574 -22.60 6.20 -16.00
CA ALA A 574 -23.57 5.52 -16.85
C ALA A 574 -24.03 4.23 -16.14
N TYR A 575 -25.35 4.06 -16.03
CA TYR A 575 -25.97 3.03 -15.21
C TYR A 575 -26.70 2.01 -16.08
N PHE A 576 -26.43 0.74 -15.84
CA PHE A 576 -26.84 -0.39 -16.68
C PHE A 576 -27.61 -1.43 -15.87
N ASP A 577 -28.67 -1.95 -16.49
CA ASP A 577 -29.43 -3.12 -16.04
C ASP A 577 -28.84 -4.40 -16.63
N THR A 578 -28.56 -5.40 -15.78
CA THR A 578 -28.03 -6.72 -16.17
C THR A 578 -29.17 -7.63 -16.59
N MET A 579 -29.08 -8.28 -17.76
CA MET A 579 -30.18 -9.11 -18.29
C MET A 579 -30.07 -10.62 -18.09
N ASP A 580 -29.00 -11.14 -17.47
CA ASP A 580 -28.88 -12.55 -17.09
C ASP A 580 -28.03 -12.70 -15.80
N GLU A 581 -28.40 -13.64 -14.93
CA GLU A 581 -27.61 -13.99 -13.73
C GLU A 581 -26.47 -15.01 -14.03
N GLU A 582 -26.55 -15.73 -15.15
CA GLU A 582 -25.55 -16.73 -15.57
C GLU A 582 -24.36 -16.10 -16.33
N LEU A 583 -23.49 -15.38 -15.62
CA LEU A 583 -22.29 -14.74 -16.17
C LEU A 583 -20.99 -15.20 -15.51
N GLU A 584 -20.41 -16.26 -16.09
CA GLU A 584 -18.95 -16.42 -16.20
C GLU A 584 -18.58 -16.28 -17.70
N ASP A 585 -17.57 -15.45 -18.00
CA ASP A 585 -16.87 -15.30 -19.29
C ASP A 585 -17.66 -14.97 -20.58
N LYS A 586 -18.84 -14.33 -20.52
CA LYS A 586 -19.52 -13.78 -21.72
C LYS A 586 -19.51 -12.23 -21.76
N PRO A 587 -19.33 -11.60 -22.94
CA PRO A 587 -19.16 -10.16 -23.05
C PRO A 587 -20.45 -9.36 -22.81
N VAL A 588 -20.26 -8.16 -22.25
CA VAL A 588 -21.25 -7.18 -21.74
C VAL A 588 -22.10 -6.50 -22.85
N GLU A 589 -22.57 -7.25 -23.84
CA GLU A 589 -23.34 -6.73 -24.98
C GLU A 589 -24.85 -6.91 -24.82
N LYS A 590 -25.30 -7.46 -23.68
CA LYS A 590 -26.72 -7.66 -23.35
C LYS A 590 -27.34 -6.53 -22.52
N ASP A 591 -26.53 -5.85 -21.72
CA ASP A 591 -26.90 -4.86 -20.72
C ASP A 591 -27.70 -3.69 -21.31
N LYS A 592 -28.55 -3.08 -20.50
CA LYS A 592 -29.46 -2.00 -20.91
C LYS A 592 -29.15 -0.72 -20.14
N LEU A 593 -28.58 0.28 -20.81
CA LEU A 593 -28.35 1.62 -20.23
C LEU A 593 -29.70 2.22 -19.78
N LEU A 594 -29.81 2.62 -18.53
CA LEU A 594 -31.01 3.23 -17.92
C LEU A 594 -30.85 4.74 -17.69
N LEU A 595 -29.68 5.18 -17.22
CA LEU A 595 -29.44 6.54 -16.76
C LEU A 595 -28.01 6.99 -17.10
N LEU A 596 -27.86 8.25 -17.50
CA LEU A 596 -26.58 8.96 -17.54
C LEU A 596 -26.60 10.10 -16.51
N GLU A 597 -25.49 10.29 -15.82
CA GLU A 597 -25.25 11.35 -14.84
C GLU A 597 -24.00 12.13 -15.24
N PHE A 598 -24.15 13.44 -15.44
CA PHE A 598 -23.07 14.35 -15.82
C PHE A 598 -22.78 15.30 -14.65
N ILE A 599 -21.57 15.21 -14.09
CA ILE A 599 -21.19 15.94 -12.87
C ILE A 599 -20.51 17.25 -13.28
N VAL A 600 -21.12 18.38 -12.95
CA VAL A 600 -20.58 19.72 -13.20
C VAL A 600 -19.68 20.13 -12.02
N SER A 601 -18.70 21.00 -12.27
CA SER A 601 -17.92 21.62 -11.19
C SER A 601 -18.86 22.36 -10.22
N GLY A 602 -18.63 22.22 -8.91
CA GLY A 602 -19.54 22.70 -7.87
C GLY A 602 -20.60 21.68 -7.42
N GLY A 603 -20.59 20.45 -7.95
CA GLY A 603 -21.45 19.36 -7.46
C GLY A 603 -22.86 19.32 -8.05
N LEU A 604 -23.23 20.33 -8.84
CA LEU A 604 -24.42 20.30 -9.71
C LEU A 604 -24.36 19.10 -10.67
N LYS A 605 -25.52 18.53 -10.97
CA LYS A 605 -25.64 17.33 -11.81
C LYS A 605 -26.66 17.56 -12.92
N LYS A 606 -26.47 16.88 -14.05
CA LYS A 606 -27.49 16.72 -15.09
C LYS A 606 -27.76 15.24 -15.34
N TYR A 607 -29.03 14.87 -15.40
CA TYR A 607 -29.46 13.50 -15.61
C TYR A 607 -30.10 13.34 -16.98
N ILE A 608 -29.76 12.25 -17.69
CA ILE A 608 -30.46 11.84 -18.91
C ILE A 608 -31.02 10.43 -18.69
N ARG A 609 -32.33 10.35 -18.52
CA ARG A 609 -33.11 9.17 -18.11
C ARG A 609 -33.72 8.48 -19.33
N ARG A 610 -33.70 7.14 -19.37
CA ARG A 610 -34.42 6.35 -20.38
C ARG A 610 -35.91 6.32 -20.08
N ARG A 611 -36.75 6.41 -21.11
CA ARG A 611 -38.21 6.34 -21.00
C ARG A 611 -38.87 5.22 -21.82
N ASP A 612 -38.15 4.59 -22.76
CA ASP A 612 -38.67 3.45 -23.53
C ASP A 612 -37.76 2.21 -23.58
N VAL A 613 -38.34 1.08 -23.97
CA VAL A 613 -37.63 -0.21 -24.03
C VAL A 613 -36.50 -0.23 -25.05
N ASN A 614 -36.57 0.58 -26.13
CA ASN A 614 -35.60 0.59 -27.24
C ASN A 614 -34.52 1.69 -27.11
N GLY A 615 -34.70 2.67 -26.22
CA GLY A 615 -33.82 3.84 -26.13
C GLY A 615 -34.06 4.88 -27.26
N CYS A 616 -35.25 4.87 -27.86
CA CYS A 616 -35.68 5.93 -28.78
C CYS A 616 -36.13 7.21 -28.04
N TRP A 617 -36.51 7.10 -26.77
CA TRP A 617 -36.96 8.20 -25.92
C TRP A 617 -36.13 8.29 -24.64
N TRP A 618 -35.56 9.48 -24.42
CA TRP A 618 -34.89 9.87 -23.19
C TRP A 618 -35.43 11.24 -22.74
N SER A 619 -35.32 11.52 -21.45
CA SER A 619 -35.69 12.81 -20.84
C SER A 619 -34.51 13.39 -20.06
N GLU A 620 -34.43 14.71 -19.96
CA GLU A 620 -33.50 15.42 -19.07
C GLU A 620 -34.24 15.69 -17.76
N GLU A 621 -33.65 15.30 -16.63
CA GLU A 621 -34.23 15.45 -15.29
C GLU A 621 -33.32 16.35 -14.43
N GLU A 622 -33.92 17.17 -13.58
CA GLU A 622 -33.21 18.07 -12.66
C GLU A 622 -33.08 17.45 -11.25
N ASP A 623 -34.08 16.65 -10.83
CA ASP A 623 -34.06 15.91 -9.55
C ASP A 623 -33.13 14.69 -9.58
N GLY A 624 -32.27 14.60 -8.57
CA GLY A 624 -31.31 13.50 -8.39
C GLY A 624 -31.65 12.52 -7.27
N TYR A 625 -30.62 11.91 -6.71
CA TYR A 625 -30.66 11.11 -5.49
C TYR A 625 -29.58 11.58 -4.52
N VAL A 626 -29.85 11.49 -3.23
CA VAL A 626 -28.90 11.88 -2.17
C VAL A 626 -28.12 10.67 -1.65
N ARG A 627 -28.70 9.46 -1.71
CA ARG A 627 -28.13 8.22 -1.17
C ARG A 627 -28.20 7.03 -2.15
N GLU A 628 -27.32 6.04 -1.96
CA GLU A 628 -27.15 4.90 -2.89
C GLU A 628 -28.39 3.98 -2.92
N GLU A 629 -29.16 3.93 -1.83
CA GLU A 629 -30.44 3.21 -1.73
C GLU A 629 -31.54 3.88 -2.56
N GLN A 630 -31.54 5.22 -2.63
CA GLN A 630 -32.48 5.98 -3.48
C GLN A 630 -32.16 5.79 -4.96
N LEU A 631 -30.87 5.76 -5.33
CA LEU A 631 -30.44 5.40 -6.68
C LEU A 631 -30.96 4.03 -7.10
N PHE A 632 -30.86 3.01 -6.23
CA PHE A 632 -31.37 1.67 -6.55
C PHE A 632 -32.89 1.65 -6.80
N GLN A 633 -33.67 2.39 -5.99
CA GLN A 633 -35.11 2.55 -6.21
C GLN A 633 -35.42 3.31 -7.50
N GLN A 634 -34.67 4.37 -7.81
CA GLN A 634 -34.79 5.13 -9.06
C GLN A 634 -34.46 4.26 -10.27
N LEU A 635 -33.34 3.52 -10.29
CA LEU A 635 -33.01 2.60 -11.39
C LEU A 635 -34.07 1.52 -11.60
N SER A 636 -34.60 0.94 -10.52
CA SER A 636 -35.72 -0.02 -10.58
C SER A 636 -36.98 0.58 -11.20
N THR A 637 -37.29 1.84 -10.88
CA THR A 637 -38.43 2.59 -11.42
C THR A 637 -38.22 3.00 -12.89
N ILE A 638 -36.99 3.41 -13.24
CA ILE A 638 -36.60 3.70 -14.63
C ILE A 638 -36.74 2.44 -15.49
N LYS A 639 -36.31 1.27 -14.97
CA LYS A 639 -36.46 -0.01 -15.64
C LYS A 639 -37.93 -0.36 -15.88
N SER A 640 -38.78 -0.32 -14.85
CA SER A 640 -40.18 -0.74 -14.96
C SER A 640 -41.01 0.21 -15.83
N GLU A 641 -40.83 1.54 -15.71
CA GLU A 641 -41.42 2.51 -16.64
C GLU A 641 -41.01 2.22 -18.09
N ALA A 642 -39.71 2.08 -18.34
CA ALA A 642 -39.18 1.83 -19.68
C ALA A 642 -39.47 0.41 -20.22
N GLU A 643 -40.02 -0.50 -19.42
CA GLU A 643 -40.45 -1.84 -19.85
C GLU A 643 -41.96 -1.92 -20.08
N GLY A 644 -42.74 -1.12 -19.34
CA GLY A 644 -44.15 -0.87 -19.66
C GLY A 644 -44.35 0.05 -20.88
N THR A 645 -43.30 0.75 -21.33
CA THR A 645 -43.39 1.83 -22.32
C THR A 645 -42.64 1.48 -23.62
N ASP A 646 -43.39 1.17 -24.67
CA ASP A 646 -42.89 0.90 -26.03
C ASP A 646 -43.64 1.76 -27.09
N PRO A 647 -43.38 3.08 -27.16
CA PRO A 647 -44.07 4.00 -28.07
C PRO A 647 -43.34 4.18 -29.41
N VAL A 648 -43.95 4.90 -30.34
CA VAL A 648 -43.22 5.56 -31.44
C VAL A 648 -42.92 7.01 -31.06
N THR A 649 -41.63 7.33 -30.95
CA THR A 649 -41.18 8.68 -30.55
C THR A 649 -41.23 9.62 -31.75
N ILE A 650 -42.12 10.61 -31.71
CA ILE A 650 -42.26 11.69 -32.69
C ILE A 650 -41.47 12.90 -32.19
N ILE A 651 -40.51 13.41 -32.96
CA ILE A 651 -39.68 14.56 -32.56
C ILE A 651 -39.91 15.74 -33.50
N LEU A 652 -40.66 16.73 -33.03
CA LEU A 652 -41.19 17.85 -33.82
C LEU A 652 -40.19 18.98 -34.11
N ASP A 653 -38.94 18.87 -33.65
CA ASP A 653 -37.83 19.76 -33.97
C ASP A 653 -36.65 19.04 -34.67
N ILE A 654 -36.88 17.86 -35.29
CA ILE A 654 -35.89 17.17 -36.12
C ILE A 654 -36.33 17.02 -37.58
N TYR A 655 -35.67 17.76 -38.47
CA TYR A 655 -35.87 17.75 -39.93
C TYR A 655 -35.05 16.67 -40.68
N SER A 656 -34.77 15.53 -40.03
CA SER A 656 -33.91 14.45 -40.53
C SER A 656 -34.28 13.08 -39.95
N LYS A 657 -33.76 11.98 -40.50
CA LYS A 657 -33.87 10.65 -39.88
C LYS A 657 -33.20 10.65 -38.49
N TYR A 658 -33.94 10.21 -37.48
CA TYR A 658 -33.47 10.00 -36.09
C TYR A 658 -33.80 8.56 -35.65
N LYS A 659 -33.38 8.14 -34.46
CA LYS A 659 -33.58 6.75 -33.99
C LYS A 659 -35.07 6.39 -33.78
N GLY A 660 -35.41 5.13 -34.06
CA GLY A 660 -36.79 4.62 -34.10
C GLY A 660 -37.48 4.80 -35.45
N VAL A 661 -37.15 5.86 -36.21
CA VAL A 661 -37.60 6.03 -37.59
C VAL A 661 -36.78 5.13 -38.52
N SER A 662 -37.42 4.24 -39.28
CA SER A 662 -36.74 3.33 -40.21
C SER A 662 -36.67 3.88 -41.63
N GLU A 663 -37.70 4.60 -42.10
CA GLU A 663 -37.65 5.38 -43.35
C GLU A 663 -38.06 6.84 -43.09
N PHE A 664 -37.36 7.77 -43.74
CA PHE A 664 -37.60 9.21 -43.60
C PHE A 664 -37.63 9.86 -44.99
N LYS A 665 -38.70 10.60 -45.28
CA LYS A 665 -38.93 11.27 -46.57
C LYS A 665 -39.10 12.77 -46.34
N ARG A 666 -38.42 13.58 -47.15
CA ARG A 666 -38.50 15.05 -47.12
C ARG A 666 -39.04 15.57 -48.45
N ASN A 667 -40.07 16.42 -48.40
CA ASN A 667 -40.61 17.11 -49.57
C ASN A 667 -40.60 18.64 -49.33
N THR A 668 -39.66 19.32 -49.99
CA THR A 668 -39.50 20.78 -49.98
C THR A 668 -39.85 21.42 -51.33
N ARG A 669 -40.64 20.74 -52.18
CA ARG A 669 -41.05 21.24 -53.51
C ARG A 669 -42.24 22.22 -53.46
N LYS A 670 -42.97 22.24 -52.35
CA LYS A 670 -44.06 23.20 -52.08
C LYS A 670 -43.41 24.54 -51.66
N LYS A 671 -43.97 25.66 -52.10
CA LYS A 671 -43.39 27.01 -51.88
C LYS A 671 -43.61 27.48 -50.43
N ALA A 672 -44.83 27.32 -49.93
CA ALA A 672 -45.27 27.87 -48.64
C ALA A 672 -45.08 26.93 -47.43
N TYR A 673 -44.64 25.68 -47.64
CA TYR A 673 -44.38 24.73 -46.56
C TYR A 673 -43.40 23.62 -46.95
N ASN A 674 -42.76 23.03 -45.96
CA ASN A 674 -42.03 21.76 -46.07
C ASN A 674 -42.86 20.63 -45.44
N LYS A 675 -42.81 19.43 -46.03
CA LYS A 675 -43.39 18.19 -45.49
C LYS A 675 -42.28 17.21 -45.14
N TYR A 676 -42.38 16.60 -43.97
CA TYR A 676 -41.52 15.52 -43.48
C TYR A 676 -42.39 14.31 -43.14
N THR A 677 -42.01 13.12 -43.62
CA THR A 677 -42.71 11.87 -43.31
C THR A 677 -41.74 10.91 -42.63
N HIS A 678 -42.11 10.48 -41.43
CA HIS A 678 -41.37 9.59 -40.54
C HIS A 678 -42.12 8.26 -40.49
N ILE A 679 -41.44 7.18 -40.87
CA ILE A 679 -42.02 5.83 -40.95
C ILE A 679 -41.30 4.96 -39.92
N PHE A 680 -42.07 4.27 -39.10
CA PHE A 680 -41.61 3.38 -38.04
C PHE A 680 -41.82 1.91 -38.46
N ASP A 681 -41.05 0.97 -37.91
CA ASP A 681 -41.15 -0.45 -38.31
C ASP A 681 -42.45 -1.13 -37.86
N LYS A 682 -43.04 -0.66 -36.76
CA LYS A 682 -44.28 -1.18 -36.15
C LYS A 682 -45.17 -0.02 -35.76
N ALA A 683 -46.49 -0.20 -35.88
CA ALA A 683 -47.45 0.74 -35.32
C ALA A 683 -47.48 0.62 -33.79
N LYS A 684 -47.28 1.73 -33.08
CA LYS A 684 -47.38 1.80 -31.60
C LYS A 684 -48.00 3.14 -31.19
N ASN A 685 -48.34 3.29 -29.91
CA ASN A 685 -48.83 4.56 -29.38
C ASN A 685 -47.76 5.67 -29.55
N PRO A 686 -48.12 6.86 -30.05
CA PRO A 686 -47.18 7.96 -30.23
C PRO A 686 -46.86 8.68 -28.92
N VAL A 687 -45.58 9.01 -28.73
CA VAL A 687 -45.12 10.00 -27.75
C VAL A 687 -44.49 11.15 -28.52
N THR A 688 -44.92 12.38 -28.25
CA THR A 688 -44.48 13.57 -28.99
C THR A 688 -43.52 14.40 -28.16
N LEU A 689 -42.37 14.74 -28.75
CA LEU A 689 -41.32 15.57 -28.15
C LEU A 689 -41.12 16.85 -28.96
N TYR A 690 -40.85 17.96 -28.27
CA TYR A 690 -40.39 19.22 -28.86
C TYR A 690 -39.42 19.91 -27.90
N LYS A 691 -38.27 20.38 -28.40
CA LYS A 691 -37.19 20.98 -27.59
C LYS A 691 -36.81 20.09 -26.38
N ARG A 692 -36.76 18.78 -26.62
CA ARG A 692 -36.48 17.64 -25.70
C ARG A 692 -37.49 17.40 -24.57
N ARG A 693 -38.57 18.17 -24.47
CA ARG A 693 -39.66 17.95 -23.50
C ARG A 693 -40.83 17.24 -24.18
N GLU A 694 -41.55 16.41 -23.43
CA GLU A 694 -42.79 15.79 -23.90
C GLU A 694 -43.87 16.85 -24.10
N LYS A 695 -44.72 16.65 -25.12
CA LYS A 695 -45.82 17.54 -25.49
C LYS A 695 -47.08 16.75 -25.86
N THR A 696 -48.12 16.91 -25.06
CA THR A 696 -49.47 16.47 -25.41
C THR A 696 -49.97 17.27 -26.61
N ILE A 697 -50.41 16.62 -27.70
CA ILE A 697 -51.10 17.26 -28.81
C ILE A 697 -52.60 17.05 -28.62
N CYS A 698 -53.36 18.08 -28.23
CA CYS A 698 -54.80 17.96 -27.99
C CYS A 698 -55.15 16.79 -27.02
N ASN A 699 -56.39 16.31 -27.03
CA ASN A 699 -56.79 15.06 -26.39
C ASN A 699 -56.45 13.84 -27.28
N LEU A 700 -55.17 13.66 -27.61
CA LEU A 700 -54.67 12.50 -28.36
C LEU A 700 -54.89 11.21 -27.56
N ASP A 701 -55.98 10.52 -27.87
CA ASP A 701 -56.35 9.25 -27.26
C ASP A 701 -55.22 8.22 -27.32
N THR A 702 -54.80 7.78 -26.13
CA THR A 702 -53.63 6.93 -25.83
C THR A 702 -53.74 5.50 -26.33
N LYS A 703 -54.80 5.16 -27.07
CA LYS A 703 -55.02 3.86 -27.74
C LYS A 703 -54.77 3.92 -29.25
N PHE A 704 -54.41 5.09 -29.80
CA PHE A 704 -54.15 5.23 -31.23
C PHE A 704 -52.73 4.83 -31.59
N ASN A 705 -52.56 3.63 -32.14
CA ASN A 705 -51.30 3.21 -32.73
C ASN A 705 -51.05 3.95 -34.07
N THR A 706 -49.83 4.42 -34.29
CA THR A 706 -49.41 5.01 -35.57
C THR A 706 -48.06 4.49 -36.05
N LYS A 707 -47.85 4.50 -37.36
CA LYS A 707 -46.64 4.00 -38.03
C LYS A 707 -46.08 4.95 -39.09
N ASN A 708 -46.94 5.70 -39.76
CA ASN A 708 -46.53 6.78 -40.65
C ASN A 708 -46.99 8.10 -40.02
N VAL A 709 -46.02 8.99 -39.80
CA VAL A 709 -46.23 10.30 -39.17
C VAL A 709 -45.76 11.36 -40.14
N GLU A 710 -46.67 12.23 -40.57
CA GLU A 710 -46.35 13.36 -41.43
C GLU A 710 -46.41 14.67 -40.64
N VAL A 711 -45.37 15.49 -40.78
CA VAL A 711 -45.23 16.75 -40.06
C VAL A 711 -44.94 17.87 -41.07
N TYR A 712 -45.73 18.94 -41.02
CA TYR A 712 -45.70 20.03 -41.97
C TYR A 712 -45.35 21.34 -41.28
N TYR A 713 -44.40 22.09 -41.85
CA TYR A 713 -43.89 23.36 -41.31
C TYR A 713 -44.04 24.44 -42.37
N LEU A 714 -44.52 25.63 -41.99
CA LEU A 714 -44.67 26.74 -42.90
C LEU A 714 -43.30 27.27 -43.35
N LYS A 715 -43.27 27.96 -44.49
CA LYS A 715 -42.06 28.50 -45.07
C LYS A 715 -42.33 29.82 -45.81
N ALA A 716 -41.69 30.89 -45.36
CA ALA A 716 -41.75 32.23 -45.96
C ALA A 716 -40.32 32.71 -46.23
N GLU A 717 -40.07 33.41 -47.35
CA GLU A 717 -38.76 34.00 -47.70
C GLU A 717 -37.55 33.06 -47.53
N GLY A 718 -37.73 31.77 -47.86
CA GLY A 718 -36.70 30.74 -47.68
C GLY A 718 -36.59 30.18 -46.26
N ARG A 719 -36.97 30.95 -45.22
CA ARG A 719 -36.98 30.55 -43.81
C ARG A 719 -38.13 29.59 -43.52
N GLN A 720 -37.86 28.53 -42.75
CA GLN A 720 -38.90 27.62 -42.26
C GLN A 720 -39.34 28.06 -40.86
N ASP A 721 -40.61 27.80 -40.53
CA ASP A 721 -41.12 27.85 -39.16
C ASP A 721 -40.40 26.81 -38.26
N GLU A 722 -40.20 27.15 -36.99
CA GLU A 722 -39.74 26.20 -35.96
C GLU A 722 -40.86 25.23 -35.57
N TYR A 723 -42.10 25.71 -35.58
CA TYR A 723 -43.26 24.93 -35.18
C TYR A 723 -43.93 24.31 -36.40
N PRO A 724 -44.40 23.05 -36.28
CA PRO A 724 -45.28 22.50 -37.28
C PRO A 724 -46.64 23.22 -37.22
N PHE A 725 -47.36 23.26 -38.33
CA PHE A 725 -48.74 23.76 -38.39
C PHE A 725 -49.78 22.64 -38.56
N LEU A 726 -49.33 21.46 -38.99
CA LEU A 726 -50.16 20.28 -39.25
C LEU A 726 -49.33 19.01 -38.98
N ILE A 727 -49.95 18.05 -38.29
CA ILE A 727 -49.42 16.71 -37.99
C ILE A 727 -50.48 15.68 -38.43
N VAL A 728 -50.06 14.64 -39.13
CA VAL A 728 -50.93 13.53 -39.57
C VAL A 728 -50.36 12.21 -39.07
N LEU A 729 -51.17 11.45 -38.34
CA LEU A 729 -50.82 10.15 -37.76
C LEU A 729 -51.66 9.06 -38.44
N GLU A 730 -51.03 8.07 -39.07
CA GLU A 730 -51.70 6.97 -39.79
C GLU A 730 -51.49 5.61 -39.09
N ASP A 731 -52.56 4.83 -38.94
CA ASP A 731 -52.60 3.47 -38.38
C ASP A 731 -52.29 2.40 -39.46
N ASP A 732 -51.65 1.28 -39.08
CA ASP A 732 -51.15 0.22 -39.99
C ASP A 732 -52.11 -0.97 -40.16
N LYS A 733 -53.30 -0.92 -39.52
CA LYS A 733 -54.32 -1.99 -39.54
C LYS A 733 -54.80 -2.43 -40.93
N THR A 734 -54.55 -1.65 -41.97
CA THR A 734 -55.14 -1.81 -43.31
C THR A 734 -54.48 -2.87 -44.22
N LYS A 735 -53.42 -3.56 -43.77
CA LYS A 735 -52.67 -4.48 -44.65
C LYS A 735 -53.15 -5.94 -44.68
N ASN A 736 -53.98 -6.36 -43.73
CA ASN A 736 -54.42 -7.76 -43.58
C ASN A 736 -55.95 -7.95 -43.66
N SER A 737 -56.74 -6.91 -43.92
CA SER A 737 -58.18 -7.06 -44.18
C SER A 737 -58.42 -7.36 -45.67
N PRO A 738 -59.33 -8.29 -46.05
CA PRO A 738 -59.64 -8.56 -47.45
C PRO A 738 -60.41 -7.44 -48.17
N GLU A 739 -61.03 -6.52 -47.43
CA GLU A 739 -61.77 -5.38 -47.96
C GLU A 739 -60.95 -4.08 -47.86
N PRO A 740 -61.12 -3.12 -48.79
CA PRO A 740 -60.37 -1.86 -48.81
C PRO A 740 -60.88 -0.85 -47.76
N GLU A 741 -60.89 -1.25 -46.49
CA GLU A 741 -61.31 -0.39 -45.37
C GLU A 741 -60.27 0.69 -45.05
N LYS A 742 -60.59 1.92 -45.44
CA LYS A 742 -60.32 3.19 -44.74
C LYS A 742 -59.11 3.21 -43.79
N THR A 743 -58.00 3.76 -44.28
CA THR A 743 -56.85 4.15 -43.43
C THR A 743 -57.28 5.12 -42.33
N ASN A 744 -57.29 4.67 -41.07
CA ASN A 744 -57.54 5.55 -39.94
C ASN A 744 -56.38 6.54 -39.77
N LYS A 745 -56.64 7.78 -40.16
CA LYS A 745 -55.75 8.93 -40.01
C LYS A 745 -56.30 9.88 -38.96
N LYS A 746 -55.52 10.20 -37.93
CA LYS A 746 -55.80 11.34 -37.05
C LYS A 746 -54.97 12.53 -37.53
N ILE A 747 -55.62 13.66 -37.74
CA ILE A 747 -55.03 14.88 -38.30
C ILE A 747 -55.18 15.97 -37.26
N TYR A 748 -54.07 16.58 -36.84
CA TYR A 748 -54.03 17.65 -35.85
C TYR A 748 -53.42 18.90 -36.45
N HIS A 749 -53.98 20.06 -36.14
CA HIS A 749 -53.43 21.33 -36.56
C HIS A 749 -53.41 22.36 -35.43
N PHE A 750 -52.49 23.31 -35.55
CA PHE A 750 -52.40 24.43 -34.63
C PHE A 750 -53.67 25.29 -34.65
N ASN A 751 -53.99 25.88 -33.51
CA ASN A 751 -55.15 26.74 -33.31
C ASN A 751 -54.88 28.24 -33.59
N GLY A 752 -53.65 28.58 -34.00
CA GLY A 752 -53.14 29.95 -34.10
C GLY A 752 -52.03 30.29 -33.09
N THR A 753 -51.90 29.54 -31.99
CA THR A 753 -50.81 29.68 -30.99
C THR A 753 -49.77 28.56 -31.14
N GLU A 754 -48.68 28.66 -30.37
CA GLU A 754 -47.57 27.69 -30.35
C GLU A 754 -47.78 26.57 -29.31
N GLU A 755 -48.96 26.50 -28.68
CA GLU A 755 -49.27 25.64 -27.54
C GLU A 755 -49.91 24.32 -28.00
N PHE A 756 -49.11 23.25 -28.07
CA PHE A 756 -49.51 21.92 -28.58
C PHE A 756 -50.75 21.31 -27.91
N ASP A 757 -50.96 21.57 -26.62
CA ASP A 757 -52.12 21.13 -25.85
C ASP A 757 -53.44 21.76 -26.36
N LYS A 758 -53.37 23.00 -26.86
CA LYS A 758 -54.51 23.74 -27.43
C LYS A 758 -54.75 23.49 -28.92
N TRP A 759 -53.98 22.58 -29.54
CA TRP A 759 -54.21 22.16 -30.94
C TRP A 759 -55.56 21.47 -31.11
N MET A 760 -56.05 21.45 -32.36
CA MET A 760 -57.37 20.90 -32.69
C MET A 760 -57.23 19.68 -33.59
N GLU A 761 -58.00 18.63 -33.31
CA GLU A 761 -58.18 17.50 -34.23
C GLU A 761 -59.13 17.92 -35.37
N PHE A 762 -58.74 17.63 -36.61
CA PHE A 762 -59.47 17.97 -37.83
C PHE A 762 -60.69 17.04 -37.99
N ARG A 763 -61.76 17.33 -37.24
CA ARG A 763 -63.01 16.56 -37.25
C ARG A 763 -64.14 17.34 -37.92
N GLU A 764 -64.55 16.91 -39.10
CA GLU A 764 -65.65 17.55 -39.85
C GLU A 764 -67.00 16.81 -39.75
N GLY A 765 -67.07 15.74 -38.96
CA GLY A 765 -68.27 14.88 -38.88
C GLY A 765 -68.55 14.06 -40.15
N LYS A 766 -67.58 13.96 -41.06
CA LYS A 766 -67.72 13.36 -42.41
C LYS A 766 -66.80 12.14 -42.60
N PRO A 767 -67.04 11.30 -43.63
CA PRO A 767 -66.19 10.15 -43.95
C PRO A 767 -64.72 10.52 -44.21
N ILE A 768 -63.82 9.56 -44.01
CA ILE A 768 -62.37 9.83 -44.02
C ILE A 768 -61.79 10.05 -45.43
N GLU A 769 -62.47 9.62 -46.49
CA GLU A 769 -62.15 9.99 -47.88
C GLU A 769 -62.33 11.49 -48.08
N TYR A 770 -63.49 12.03 -47.67
CA TYR A 770 -63.81 13.45 -47.75
C TYR A 770 -62.77 14.30 -47.03
N ILE A 771 -62.35 13.86 -45.83
CA ILE A 771 -61.33 14.54 -45.01
C ILE A 771 -59.97 14.58 -45.72
N GLN A 772 -59.57 13.51 -46.42
CA GLN A 772 -58.29 13.48 -47.14
C GLN A 772 -58.29 14.42 -48.36
N ASP A 773 -59.36 14.40 -49.17
CA ASP A 773 -59.49 15.31 -50.31
C ASP A 773 -59.58 16.79 -49.86
N HIS A 774 -60.27 17.07 -48.74
CA HIS A 774 -60.34 18.42 -48.17
C HIS A 774 -58.99 18.86 -47.59
N LEU A 775 -58.22 17.96 -47.00
CA LEU A 775 -56.87 18.29 -46.50
C LEU A 775 -55.90 18.58 -47.66
N GLU A 776 -55.86 17.77 -48.71
CA GLU A 776 -55.06 18.03 -49.92
C GLU A 776 -55.49 19.35 -50.59
N SER A 777 -56.81 19.61 -50.69
CA SER A 777 -57.36 20.89 -51.18
C SER A 777 -56.92 22.09 -50.33
N ARG A 778 -57.01 22.00 -48.99
CA ARG A 778 -56.58 23.05 -48.06
C ARG A 778 -55.05 23.25 -48.09
N LEU A 779 -54.26 22.18 -48.14
CA LEU A 779 -52.80 22.26 -48.31
C LEU A 779 -52.42 22.90 -49.66
N ASN A 780 -53.12 22.61 -50.75
CA ASN A 780 -52.87 23.26 -52.05
C ASN A 780 -53.33 24.73 -52.08
N LYS A 781 -54.38 25.11 -51.35
CA LYS A 781 -54.75 26.52 -51.09
C LYS A 781 -53.68 27.26 -50.28
N ILE A 782 -53.10 26.64 -49.24
CA ILE A 782 -51.96 27.20 -48.48
C ILE A 782 -50.73 27.34 -49.38
N ASN A 783 -50.39 26.32 -50.16
CA ASN A 783 -49.23 26.34 -51.05
C ASN A 783 -49.34 27.42 -52.15
N SER A 784 -50.53 27.65 -52.71
CA SER A 784 -50.73 28.68 -53.74
C SER A 784 -50.75 30.08 -53.12
N ARG A 785 -51.72 30.36 -52.24
CA ARG A 785 -51.92 31.70 -51.65
C ARG A 785 -50.76 32.12 -50.74
N GLY A 786 -50.21 31.19 -49.96
CA GLY A 786 -49.12 31.46 -49.04
C GLY A 786 -47.74 31.61 -49.70
N SER A 787 -47.60 31.27 -50.98
CA SER A 787 -46.29 31.29 -51.67
C SER A 787 -45.67 32.67 -51.85
N CYS A 788 -46.47 33.73 -51.69
CA CYS A 788 -46.05 35.13 -51.77
C CYS A 788 -46.16 35.85 -50.41
N SER A 789 -46.29 35.12 -49.30
CA SER A 789 -46.38 35.73 -47.97
C SER A 789 -44.99 36.18 -47.49
N PRO A 790 -44.81 37.48 -47.12
CA PRO A 790 -43.51 38.01 -46.72
C PRO A 790 -43.11 37.61 -45.29
N THR A 791 -44.06 37.18 -44.44
CA THR A 791 -43.76 36.83 -43.04
C THR A 791 -44.40 35.52 -42.62
N LEU A 792 -43.71 34.78 -41.74
CA LEU A 792 -44.26 33.57 -41.12
C LEU A 792 -45.54 33.87 -40.31
N HIS A 793 -45.66 35.06 -39.70
CA HIS A 793 -46.87 35.46 -38.98
C HIS A 793 -48.11 35.53 -39.89
N LEU A 794 -48.00 36.22 -41.04
CA LEU A 794 -49.09 36.30 -42.01
C LEU A 794 -49.41 34.93 -42.62
N LEU A 795 -48.38 34.12 -42.87
CA LEU A 795 -48.52 32.77 -43.39
C LEU A 795 -49.19 31.82 -42.38
N ARG A 796 -48.88 31.93 -41.08
CA ARG A 796 -49.58 31.26 -39.98
C ARG A 796 -51.07 31.66 -39.96
N ARG A 797 -51.37 32.96 -39.94
CA ARG A 797 -52.76 33.46 -39.96
C ARG A 797 -53.56 32.91 -41.14
N LEU A 798 -52.96 32.92 -42.35
CA LEU A 798 -53.56 32.34 -43.55
C LEU A 798 -53.75 30.82 -43.44
N ALA A 799 -52.74 30.08 -42.97
CA ALA A 799 -52.81 28.63 -42.82
C ALA A 799 -53.92 28.21 -41.84
N TYR A 800 -54.04 28.90 -40.70
CA TYR A 800 -55.12 28.68 -39.73
C TYR A 800 -56.51 28.98 -40.33
N GLN A 801 -56.67 30.11 -41.05
CA GLN A 801 -57.93 30.45 -41.72
C GLN A 801 -58.34 29.43 -42.79
N VAL A 802 -57.37 28.91 -43.55
CA VAL A 802 -57.62 27.88 -44.57
C VAL A 802 -57.93 26.52 -43.93
N LEU A 803 -57.27 26.16 -42.82
CA LEU A 803 -57.52 24.89 -42.12
C LEU A 803 -58.85 24.85 -41.35
N THR A 804 -59.28 25.98 -40.77
CA THR A 804 -60.53 26.11 -40.02
C THR A 804 -61.74 26.55 -40.86
N GLU A 805 -61.55 26.74 -42.17
CA GLU A 805 -62.57 27.21 -43.12
C GLU A 805 -63.26 28.55 -42.78
N LYS A 806 -62.71 29.31 -41.81
CA LYS A 806 -63.09 30.69 -41.45
C LYS A 806 -62.82 31.73 -42.56
N TYR A 807 -62.40 31.29 -43.74
CA TYR A 807 -62.18 32.12 -44.92
C TYR A 807 -63.50 32.25 -45.71
N THR A 808 -64.48 32.97 -45.16
CA THR A 808 -65.69 33.33 -45.91
C THR A 808 -65.33 34.18 -47.13
N ARG A 809 -66.02 33.92 -48.24
CA ARG A 809 -65.76 34.55 -49.53
C ARG A 809 -66.25 36.00 -49.51
N ARG A 810 -65.39 36.96 -49.14
CA ARG A 810 -65.55 38.33 -49.64
C ARG A 810 -65.38 38.25 -51.16
N GLU A 811 -66.49 38.31 -51.89
CA GLU A 811 -66.47 38.47 -53.34
C GLU A 811 -65.97 39.88 -53.65
N HIS A 812 -65.20 40.01 -54.74
CA HIS A 812 -64.76 41.32 -55.19
C HIS A 812 -65.99 42.09 -55.68
N HIS A 813 -66.34 43.17 -54.99
CA HIS A 813 -66.83 44.33 -55.71
C HIS A 813 -65.62 44.99 -56.38
N GLU A 814 -65.75 45.18 -57.68
CA GLU A 814 -64.83 45.94 -58.52
C GLU A 814 -65.09 47.44 -58.26
N PRO A 815 -64.06 48.25 -57.92
CA PRO A 815 -64.25 49.67 -57.71
C PRO A 815 -64.28 50.40 -59.06
N ASP A 816 -65.38 51.11 -59.34
CA ASP A 816 -65.49 51.99 -60.51
C ASP A 816 -64.44 53.13 -60.47
N LEU A 817 -64.03 53.59 -61.65
CA LEU A 817 -63.08 54.70 -61.77
C LEU A 817 -63.73 56.04 -61.39
N PRO A 818 -63.07 56.88 -60.58
CA PRO A 818 -63.34 58.31 -60.55
C PRO A 818 -62.65 59.03 -61.72
N GLU A 819 -63.34 60.01 -62.32
CA GLU A 819 -62.75 60.93 -63.30
C GLU A 819 -61.95 62.08 -62.63
N VAL A 820 -61.19 62.78 -63.46
CA VAL A 820 -60.36 63.98 -63.17
C VAL A 820 -61.33 65.18 -62.96
N GLU A 821 -61.10 66.22 -62.14
CA GLU A 821 -59.94 67.14 -62.10
C GLU A 821 -59.98 68.11 -60.88
N THR A 822 -58.94 68.95 -60.75
CA THR A 822 -58.81 70.22 -59.99
C THR A 822 -58.27 70.24 -58.54
N GLU A 823 -57.40 71.22 -58.34
CA GLU A 823 -56.62 71.67 -57.17
C GLU A 823 -57.02 73.16 -56.88
N PRO A 824 -56.45 73.96 -55.94
CA PRO A 824 -55.49 73.68 -54.85
C PRO A 824 -55.73 74.45 -53.49
N THR A 825 -54.83 74.24 -52.50
CA THR A 825 -54.40 75.21 -51.42
C THR A 825 -55.39 75.62 -50.27
N PRO A 826 -54.96 76.25 -49.14
CA PRO A 826 -53.99 75.73 -48.15
C PRO A 826 -54.23 76.11 -46.64
N GLN A 827 -53.84 75.24 -45.67
CA GLN A 827 -53.31 75.58 -44.30
C GLN A 827 -54.12 76.49 -43.30
N PRO A 828 -53.70 76.66 -42.00
CA PRO A 828 -52.90 75.81 -41.11
C PRO A 828 -53.66 75.45 -39.78
N PRO A 829 -53.28 75.76 -38.50
CA PRO A 829 -53.48 74.80 -37.39
C PRO A 829 -54.28 75.34 -36.18
N GLU A 830 -54.44 74.48 -35.16
CA GLU A 830 -54.72 74.70 -33.71
C GLU A 830 -55.10 73.29 -33.17
N GLU A 831 -55.02 72.88 -31.90
CA GLU A 831 -54.20 73.13 -30.70
C GLU A 831 -54.91 72.32 -29.58
N GLU A 832 -54.20 71.89 -28.53
CA GLU A 832 -54.72 71.57 -27.17
C GLU A 832 -55.68 70.33 -26.99
N ASP A 833 -55.68 69.55 -25.90
CA ASP A 833 -54.82 69.54 -24.69
C ASP A 833 -54.84 68.19 -23.91
N GLU A 834 -53.89 68.05 -22.97
CA GLU A 834 -53.90 67.39 -21.61
C GLU A 834 -54.72 66.09 -21.33
N ASP A 835 -54.30 65.09 -20.54
CA ASP A 835 -52.97 64.54 -20.12
C ASP A 835 -53.24 63.10 -19.51
N ASP A 836 -52.58 62.43 -18.55
CA ASP A 836 -51.56 62.70 -17.50
C ASP A 836 -50.94 61.35 -16.98
N GLU A 837 -49.91 61.39 -16.09
CA GLU A 837 -49.34 60.33 -15.22
C GLU A 837 -48.71 59.04 -15.88
N GLU A 838 -47.58 58.46 -15.46
CA GLU A 838 -46.52 58.77 -14.46
C GLU A 838 -45.23 57.91 -14.71
N GLU A 839 -44.06 58.41 -14.27
CA GLU A 839 -42.74 57.79 -13.87
C GLU A 839 -42.29 56.40 -14.44
N GLU A 840 -41.09 56.20 -15.02
CA GLU A 840 -39.68 56.34 -14.52
C GLU A 840 -39.23 55.17 -13.60
N GLU A 841 -37.97 54.71 -13.57
CA GLU A 841 -36.70 55.20 -14.14
C GLU A 841 -35.71 54.05 -14.51
N GLU A 842 -34.62 54.35 -15.22
CA GLU A 842 -33.46 53.45 -15.45
C GLU A 842 -32.20 54.07 -14.79
N GLU A 843 -31.37 53.30 -14.08
CA GLU A 843 -30.04 53.73 -13.60
C GLU A 843 -28.92 52.80 -14.12
N GLU A 844 -28.02 53.37 -14.94
CA GLU A 844 -26.66 52.88 -15.17
C GLU A 844 -25.69 53.93 -14.58
N GLU A 845 -24.73 53.52 -13.73
CA GLU A 845 -23.53 54.31 -13.44
C GLU A 845 -22.26 53.43 -13.46
N GLU A 846 -21.21 53.95 -14.10
CA GLU A 846 -19.81 53.51 -14.01
C GLU A 846 -18.95 54.68 -13.48
N GLU A 847 -17.63 54.47 -13.30
CA GLU A 847 -16.63 55.48 -12.88
C GLU A 847 -16.67 55.89 -11.37
N GLN A 848 -15.56 56.27 -10.70
CA GLN A 848 -14.14 55.89 -10.86
C GLN A 848 -13.38 56.03 -9.52
N ASP A 849 -12.16 55.49 -9.50
CA ASP A 849 -10.97 55.76 -8.66
C ASP A 849 -10.99 56.83 -7.54
N GLU A 850 -10.46 56.48 -6.35
CA GLU A 850 -9.62 57.37 -5.52
C GLU A 850 -8.64 56.56 -4.63
N ASP A 851 -7.51 57.16 -4.23
CA ASP A 851 -6.35 56.56 -3.51
C ASP A 851 -6.35 56.88 -1.98
N ASP A 852 -5.27 56.46 -1.26
CA ASP A 852 -4.78 56.78 0.12
C ASP A 852 -4.47 55.46 0.92
N GLU A 853 -3.35 55.18 1.61
CA GLU A 853 -2.30 55.93 2.39
C GLU A 853 -2.78 56.52 3.75
N GLU A 854 -2.05 56.47 4.89
CA GLU A 854 -0.86 55.67 5.31
C GLU A 854 -1.32 54.38 6.07
N GLU A 855 -1.03 53.97 7.32
CA GLU A 855 -0.09 54.29 8.44
C GLU A 855 0.30 52.94 9.14
N ASP A 856 1.29 52.91 10.03
CA ASP A 856 1.92 51.70 10.62
C ASP A 856 1.23 51.08 11.87
N GLU A 857 1.61 49.83 12.22
CA GLU A 857 2.05 49.50 13.60
C GLU A 857 3.20 48.47 13.58
N GLU A 858 4.26 48.73 14.37
CA GLU A 858 5.42 47.86 14.54
C GLU A 858 5.22 46.80 15.63
N GLU A 859 5.88 45.63 15.52
CA GLU A 859 6.59 45.10 16.70
C GLU A 859 7.87 44.34 16.32
N ALA A 860 8.97 44.62 17.02
CA ALA A 860 10.33 44.24 16.62
C ALA A 860 10.89 42.99 17.32
N GLY A 861 11.13 41.92 16.56
CA GLY A 861 11.78 40.67 17.00
C GLY A 861 13.26 40.56 16.61
N GLY A 862 14.14 41.37 17.21
CA GLY A 862 15.55 41.50 16.80
C GLY A 862 16.43 40.23 16.93
N PRO A 863 17.44 40.04 16.04
CA PRO A 863 18.24 38.81 15.99
C PRO A 863 19.38 38.77 17.01
N GLN A 864 19.44 37.73 17.86
CA GLN A 864 20.64 37.42 18.64
C GLN A 864 21.62 36.53 17.88
N ALA A 865 22.76 37.11 17.47
CA ALA A 865 23.90 36.36 16.98
C ALA A 865 24.75 35.82 18.15
N PHE A 866 24.93 34.50 18.22
CA PHE A 866 25.96 33.86 19.04
C PHE A 866 26.82 32.91 18.17
N PRO A 867 28.10 32.69 18.53
CA PRO A 867 29.14 32.52 17.53
C PRO A 867 29.33 31.08 17.02
N THR A 868 29.68 30.97 15.73
CA THR A 868 30.29 29.77 15.16
C THR A 868 31.60 29.44 15.88
N PRO A 869 31.75 28.26 16.53
CA PRO A 869 33.04 27.84 17.05
C PRO A 869 33.95 27.45 15.88
N LYS A 870 35.05 28.19 15.69
CA LYS A 870 36.13 27.78 14.78
C LYS A 870 36.63 26.40 15.20
N LYS A 871 36.56 25.42 14.30
CA LYS A 871 37.34 24.17 14.40
C LYS A 871 38.16 23.97 13.15
N GLU A 872 39.41 24.42 13.23
CA GLU A 872 40.49 23.81 12.45
C GLU A 872 40.57 22.32 12.82
N VAL A 873 40.51 21.45 11.82
CA VAL A 873 41.08 20.10 11.91
C VAL A 873 41.85 19.88 10.62
N ALA A 874 43.16 19.64 10.74
CA ALA A 874 44.06 19.58 9.60
C ALA A 874 43.87 18.30 8.76
N LYS A 875 44.25 18.38 7.47
CA LYS A 875 44.54 17.20 6.65
C LYS A 875 45.78 16.49 7.20
N PRO A 876 45.74 15.21 7.61
CA PRO A 876 46.94 14.40 7.68
C PRO A 876 47.34 14.00 6.25
N ARG A 877 48.49 14.49 5.78
CA ARG A 877 49.12 14.07 4.52
C ARG A 877 50.48 13.45 4.83
N GLY A 878 50.65 12.19 4.45
CA GLY A 878 51.83 11.38 4.80
C GLY A 878 51.58 10.45 6.00
N THR A 879 52.42 9.44 6.23
CA THR A 879 53.66 9.09 5.52
C THR A 879 53.78 7.58 5.27
N ARG A 880 54.43 7.23 4.16
CA ARG A 880 54.85 5.87 3.82
C ARG A 880 56.13 5.55 4.60
N THR A 881 56.07 4.64 5.57
CA THR A 881 57.26 4.10 6.25
C THR A 881 57.57 2.69 5.74
N THR A 882 58.82 2.51 5.31
CA THR A 882 59.40 1.24 4.91
C THR A 882 60.04 0.54 6.10
N GLU A 883 60.11 -0.80 6.03
CA GLU A 883 61.10 -1.68 6.68
C GLU A 883 61.32 -1.59 8.20
N THR A 884 61.18 -2.75 8.86
CA THR A 884 62.34 -3.41 9.52
C THR A 884 62.01 -4.89 9.66
N VAL A 885 62.89 -5.78 9.17
CA VAL A 885 62.79 -7.22 9.42
C VAL A 885 63.51 -7.55 10.73
N LEU A 886 62.79 -8.09 11.70
CA LEU A 886 63.35 -8.60 12.96
C LEU A 886 63.21 -10.12 13.03
N ASN A 887 64.30 -10.83 12.77
CA ASN A 887 64.42 -12.26 13.05
C ASN A 887 64.54 -12.47 14.57
N LEU A 888 63.72 -13.37 15.12
CA LEU A 888 63.84 -13.88 16.49
C LEU A 888 63.67 -15.42 16.50
N PRO A 889 64.23 -16.12 17.51
CA PRO A 889 64.74 -17.48 17.32
C PRO A 889 63.71 -18.61 17.45
N VAL A 890 64.07 -19.75 16.86
CA VAL A 890 63.34 -21.02 16.94
C VAL A 890 63.51 -21.66 18.34
N PRO A 891 62.44 -22.05 19.03
CA PRO A 891 62.53 -22.79 20.30
C PRO A 891 62.92 -24.28 20.09
N PRO A 892 63.54 -24.93 21.08
CA PRO A 892 64.13 -26.26 20.90
C PRO A 892 63.11 -27.40 20.80
N ILE A 893 63.46 -28.42 20.01
CA ILE A 893 62.72 -29.69 19.89
C ILE A 893 63.18 -30.63 21.00
N ILE A 894 62.23 -31.30 21.65
CA ILE A 894 62.46 -32.38 22.63
C ILE A 894 61.93 -33.70 22.03
N PRO A 895 62.66 -34.83 22.11
CA PRO A 895 62.44 -35.98 21.24
C PRO A 895 61.26 -36.88 21.66
N ARG A 896 60.83 -37.73 20.71
CA ARG A 896 60.03 -38.94 20.97
C ARG A 896 60.84 -40.17 20.61
N GLU A 897 60.81 -41.18 21.48
CA GLU A 897 61.45 -42.48 21.27
C GLU A 897 60.53 -43.48 20.50
N PRO A 898 61.07 -44.60 19.97
CA PRO A 898 60.52 -45.25 18.77
C PRO A 898 59.62 -46.46 19.02
N GLY A 899 58.77 -46.77 18.02
CA GLY A 899 57.95 -47.99 17.95
C GLY A 899 57.60 -48.39 16.50
N THR A 900 58.16 -49.52 16.05
CA THR A 900 58.14 -50.10 14.69
C THR A 900 56.94 -51.07 14.44
N PRO A 901 56.72 -51.65 13.22
CA PRO A 901 56.89 -51.13 11.84
C PRO A 901 55.82 -51.58 10.78
N ARG A 902 55.85 -50.96 9.57
CA ARG A 902 55.33 -51.47 8.26
C ARG A 902 53.80 -51.65 8.14
N GLN A 903 53.17 -51.75 6.94
CA GLN A 903 53.65 -52.17 5.60
C GLN A 903 52.83 -51.51 4.45
N SER A 904 53.42 -51.44 3.23
CA SER A 904 52.81 -51.10 1.90
C SER A 904 52.08 -49.75 1.73
N GLU A 905 51.96 -49.12 0.55
CA GLU A 905 52.71 -48.94 -0.73
C GLU A 905 51.74 -48.23 -1.72
N VAL A 906 52.18 -47.96 -2.96
CA VAL A 906 51.40 -47.39 -4.11
C VAL A 906 51.21 -45.84 -4.08
N PRO A 907 51.31 -45.10 -5.21
CA PRO A 907 51.98 -43.78 -5.19
C PRO A 907 51.19 -42.57 -5.74
N THR A 908 51.92 -41.46 -5.88
CA THR A 908 51.57 -40.13 -6.42
C THR A 908 50.97 -40.09 -7.83
N GLY A 909 50.06 -39.13 -8.08
CA GLY A 909 49.43 -38.91 -9.39
C GLY A 909 48.70 -37.56 -9.54
N THR A 910 49.46 -36.53 -9.90
CA THR A 910 49.08 -35.14 -10.25
C THR A 910 47.77 -34.93 -11.04
N ILE A 911 47.03 -33.86 -10.75
CA ILE A 911 45.87 -33.37 -11.51
C ILE A 911 46.25 -32.09 -12.29
N LEU A 912 45.95 -31.98 -13.60
CA LEU A 912 45.38 -30.77 -14.27
C LEU A 912 45.13 -30.95 -15.80
N ILE A 913 44.00 -30.42 -16.29
CA ILE A 913 43.64 -29.94 -17.67
C ILE A 913 43.92 -30.81 -18.91
N ILE A 914 42.85 -31.37 -19.52
CA ILE A 914 42.40 -31.33 -20.96
C ILE A 914 40.86 -31.63 -20.87
N ILE A 915 39.84 -30.89 -21.39
CA ILE A 915 39.49 -30.25 -22.68
C ILE A 915 38.81 -31.21 -23.71
N LEU A 916 37.64 -30.81 -24.25
CA LEU A 916 36.78 -31.53 -25.23
C LEU A 916 36.21 -32.89 -24.72
N GLY A 917 35.15 -33.48 -25.29
CA GLY A 917 34.23 -33.09 -26.37
C GLY A 917 33.56 -34.33 -27.01
N ILE A 918 32.50 -34.16 -27.81
CA ILE A 918 31.75 -35.22 -28.56
C ILE A 918 30.92 -36.14 -27.62
N VAL A 919 29.59 -36.42 -27.73
CA VAL A 919 28.53 -36.48 -28.77
C VAL A 919 28.07 -37.92 -29.05
N ALA A 920 26.73 -38.08 -29.15
CA ALA A 920 25.95 -39.22 -29.67
C ALA A 920 25.87 -40.54 -28.88
N ALA A 921 24.67 -40.82 -28.33
CA ALA A 921 23.96 -42.11 -28.42
C ALA A 921 22.53 -42.04 -27.82
N ALA A 922 21.53 -41.59 -28.59
CA ALA A 922 20.10 -41.77 -28.24
C ALA A 922 19.14 -41.56 -29.43
N GLY A 923 18.67 -42.67 -30.02
CA GLY A 923 17.46 -42.78 -30.84
C GLY A 923 16.97 -44.23 -30.75
N ALA A 924 15.71 -44.59 -30.98
CA ALA A 924 14.48 -43.82 -31.23
C ALA A 924 13.36 -44.46 -30.34
N VAL A 925 12.08 -44.09 -30.32
CA VAL A 925 11.04 -44.10 -31.37
C VAL A 925 9.77 -43.49 -30.76
N ILE A 926 8.97 -42.79 -31.58
CA ILE A 926 7.50 -42.88 -31.78
C ILE A 926 7.09 -41.61 -32.54
N GLY A 927 6.22 -41.72 -33.55
CA GLY A 927 5.76 -40.56 -34.32
C GLY A 927 4.27 -40.61 -34.67
N THR A 928 3.70 -39.42 -34.93
CA THR A 928 2.33 -39.17 -35.43
C THR A 928 1.19 -39.59 -34.48
N ILE A 929 0.01 -38.96 -34.41
CA ILE A 929 -0.88 -38.39 -35.44
C ILE A 929 -1.62 -37.13 -34.93
N LEU A 930 -2.18 -36.32 -35.85
CA LEU A 930 -3.06 -35.18 -35.56
C LEU A 930 -4.42 -35.59 -34.94
N GLY A 931 -4.87 -34.80 -33.96
CA GLY A 931 -6.27 -34.36 -33.89
C GLY A 931 -7.22 -35.07 -32.93
N ARG A 932 -7.65 -34.34 -31.88
CA ARG A 932 -9.04 -34.20 -31.37
C ARG A 932 -9.04 -33.41 -30.06
N ARG A 933 -9.37 -32.11 -30.12
CA ARG A 933 -9.93 -31.37 -28.97
C ARG A 933 -11.46 -31.49 -29.05
N LEU A 934 -12.07 -32.27 -28.15
CA LEU A 934 -13.50 -32.20 -27.82
C LEU A 934 -13.80 -33.10 -26.61
N LEU A 935 -14.78 -32.69 -25.79
CA LEU A 935 -15.43 -33.45 -24.70
C LEU A 935 -14.56 -33.91 -23.51
N SER A 936 -14.64 -33.16 -22.40
CA SER A 936 -15.20 -33.72 -21.15
C SER A 936 -15.58 -32.60 -20.15
N ASN A 937 -16.88 -32.32 -20.04
CA ASN A 937 -17.49 -31.60 -18.92
C ASN A 937 -18.66 -32.47 -18.46
N LEU A 938 -18.63 -33.03 -17.24
CA LEU A 938 -19.78 -33.43 -16.42
C LEU A 938 -19.37 -34.24 -15.16
N ALA A 939 -20.20 -34.10 -14.11
CA ALA A 939 -20.17 -34.80 -12.82
C ALA A 939 -18.95 -34.49 -11.91
N THR A 940 -19.07 -34.47 -10.57
CA THR A 940 -20.22 -34.81 -9.69
C THR A 940 -20.38 -33.77 -8.57
N ARG A 941 -21.59 -33.62 -8.02
CA ARG A 941 -21.94 -32.71 -6.91
C ARG A 941 -22.40 -33.52 -5.69
N THR A 942 -22.07 -33.07 -4.48
CA THR A 942 -22.62 -33.50 -3.17
C THR A 942 -22.17 -34.87 -2.64
N ILE A 943 -21.66 -34.93 -1.39
CA ILE A 943 -22.35 -35.54 -0.23
C ILE A 943 -21.65 -35.25 1.11
N THR A 944 -22.50 -35.11 2.10
CA THR A 944 -22.44 -34.73 3.51
C THR A 944 -21.54 -35.57 4.43
N ASN A 945 -21.16 -34.95 5.56
CA ASN A 945 -20.75 -35.49 6.89
C ASN A 945 -20.69 -37.01 7.13
N MET A 946 -19.64 -37.46 7.84
CA MET A 946 -19.82 -38.05 9.19
C MET A 946 -18.54 -38.11 10.01
N VAL A 947 -18.71 -38.02 11.34
CA VAL A 947 -17.71 -38.34 12.38
C VAL A 947 -18.08 -39.71 12.96
N PRO A 948 -17.10 -40.53 13.35
CA PRO A 948 -17.27 -41.36 14.54
C PRO A 948 -16.17 -41.12 15.58
N SER A 949 -16.53 -41.27 16.84
CA SER A 949 -15.66 -41.12 18.01
C SER A 949 -14.83 -42.37 18.31
N LEU A 950 -13.56 -42.18 18.64
CA LEU A 950 -12.85 -42.90 19.71
C LEU A 950 -11.63 -42.08 20.17
#